data_AF-A0A268EH20-F1
#
_entry.id   AF-A0A268EH20-F1
#
_cell.length_a   1.000
_cell.length_b   1.000
_cell.length_c   1.000
_cell.angle_alpha   90.00
_cell.angle_beta   90.00
_cell.angle_gamma   90.00
#
_symmetry.space_group_name_H-M   'P 1'
#
loop_
_entity.id
_entity.type
_entity.pdbx_description
1 polymer ?
#
loop_
_entity_poly.entity_id
_entity_poly.type
_entity_poly.pdbx_seq_one_letter_code
_entity_poly.pdbx_strand_id
1 'polypeptide(L)'
;MKNSDADRAKLLAVKSAMETGVTGRHPSGAGKRFSKAEALRIYEDLREKMRTDTLREMVENTPKNYFLINSEKLLARLNERLRNETEVAVDTETTGVDVYTDVIVGISLTLPSVSIPPLAETGMHVYIPVMHDEGEQLSREYVLDELRWFLYDEGIGKILHNAIFDIAMFRRHGYDLRGVKWDTMTAMHLLNENEPSFRLKDLAPKYLGVESDTFAELFGKTPFNEIPLDIALAYAAKDTDLTWRLYQFQRKHFASLPTVLEYYETVEVPLLYVIVDLEANGYILDLDFAKEYGEQLRKRADELHVKLLAELSPYHEGDGELNLNSPPQMKVALSKSIGRELPNMDAKKTLKPLAEKYEVIKLLLEYRKITKLSGTYIDALPTKQNPTTKRWHSRFNPMGTVTGRFSSGKDEDAEDSNQFNVQNQPYEARKMFMAPDGKVLVSADFKAQEIRCTAYLSGEPVLIEAFEKGIDPYANMASMYYKRPYHEVNKLPNGEDTPERTAMKVVWLATLYGMSDYSLAEMLGLKKAEATAFKEELFSGMPKLSAWLKANEEHVAKYGFVWADKQQRKRRLPDGKLKRKNIPYGKWNDPKYDEWRKHNAKINRAMRQGTNARVQGSSAIQTKVTMIKAHEECKKREGWALWGTIHDELVFEIPEDFTREDIATIERIMTQSYRWGTVANGTDIAIMKRWGKGVTPDEWFRQKEGGA
;
A
#
# COMPACT_ATOMS: atom_id res chain seq x y z
N MET A 1 4.60 -35.67 -15.48
CA MET A 1 4.04 -34.45 -14.86
C MET A 1 3.30 -33.65 -15.92
N LYS A 2 2.10 -33.12 -15.62
CA LYS A 2 1.46 -32.12 -16.50
C LYS A 2 2.31 -30.86 -16.49
N ASN A 3 2.59 -30.30 -17.67
CA ASN A 3 3.28 -29.00 -17.78
C ASN A 3 2.41 -27.90 -17.15
N SER A 4 3.06 -26.95 -16.48
CA SER A 4 2.39 -25.71 -16.06
C SER A 4 1.92 -24.92 -17.30
N ASP A 5 0.97 -24.00 -17.13
CA ASP A 5 0.50 -23.18 -18.25
C ASP A 5 1.62 -22.26 -18.81
N ALA A 6 2.53 -21.81 -17.95
CA ALA A 6 3.74 -21.09 -18.35
C ALA A 6 4.67 -21.97 -19.19
N ASP A 7 4.94 -23.21 -18.76
CA ASP A 7 5.74 -24.15 -19.54
C ASP A 7 5.09 -24.46 -20.89
N ARG A 8 3.75 -24.56 -20.94
CA ARG A 8 3.03 -24.79 -22.20
C ARG A 8 3.19 -23.62 -23.17
N ALA A 9 3.12 -22.38 -22.69
CA ALA A 9 3.32 -21.20 -23.52
C ALA A 9 4.74 -21.20 -24.15
N LYS A 10 5.78 -21.45 -23.33
CA LYS A 10 7.17 -21.55 -23.81
C LYS A 10 7.35 -22.64 -24.87
N LEU A 11 6.76 -23.81 -24.64
CA LEU A 11 6.81 -24.93 -25.59
C LEU A 11 6.10 -24.63 -26.91
N LEU A 12 4.97 -23.93 -26.87
CA LEU A 12 4.25 -23.49 -28.07
C LEU A 12 5.04 -22.46 -28.87
N ALA A 13 5.71 -21.51 -28.19
CA ALA A 13 6.57 -20.52 -28.84
C ALA A 13 7.73 -21.19 -29.59
N VAL A 14 8.42 -22.14 -28.94
CA VAL A 14 9.50 -22.93 -29.57
C VAL A 14 8.99 -23.73 -30.76
N LYS A 15 7.82 -24.37 -30.62
CA LYS A 15 7.22 -25.12 -31.72
C LYS A 15 6.95 -24.22 -32.92
N SER A 16 6.34 -23.05 -32.70
CA SER A 16 6.07 -22.08 -33.76
C SER A 16 7.35 -21.57 -34.42
N ALA A 17 8.39 -21.29 -33.64
CA ALA A 17 9.70 -20.89 -34.15
C ALA A 17 10.41 -21.96 -34.97
N MET A 18 10.26 -23.24 -34.60
CA MET A 18 10.76 -24.37 -35.38
C MET A 18 9.97 -24.55 -36.69
N GLU A 19 8.65 -24.37 -36.67
CA GLU A 19 7.78 -24.47 -37.84
C GLU A 19 8.02 -23.33 -38.85
N THR A 20 8.39 -22.14 -38.37
CA THR A 20 8.69 -20.96 -39.20
C THR A 20 10.15 -20.84 -39.62
N GLY A 21 11.01 -21.79 -39.22
CA GLY A 21 12.43 -21.82 -39.62
C GLY A 21 13.32 -20.80 -38.90
N VAL A 22 12.82 -20.15 -37.84
CA VAL A 22 13.57 -19.18 -37.03
C VAL A 22 14.67 -19.87 -36.21
N THR A 23 14.49 -21.16 -35.90
CA THR A 23 15.47 -22.01 -35.18
C THR A 23 15.84 -23.25 -36.01
N GLY A 24 17.13 -23.59 -36.08
CA GLY A 24 17.73 -24.50 -37.06
C GLY A 24 17.48 -26.01 -36.90
N ARG A 25 16.46 -26.48 -36.16
CA ARG A 25 16.20 -27.92 -36.03
C ARG A 25 15.04 -28.35 -36.92
N HIS A 26 15.37 -28.91 -38.09
CA HIS A 26 14.41 -29.61 -38.95
C HIS A 26 13.87 -30.89 -38.25
N PRO A 27 12.55 -31.11 -38.20
CA PRO A 27 11.95 -32.29 -37.55
C PRO A 27 12.32 -33.64 -38.18
N SER A 28 12.96 -33.64 -39.35
CA SER A 28 13.18 -34.84 -40.18
C SER A 28 14.51 -35.57 -39.97
N GLY A 29 15.33 -35.18 -38.98
CA GLY A 29 16.65 -35.80 -38.77
C GLY A 29 17.09 -35.93 -37.33
N ALA A 30 16.47 -36.81 -36.52
CA ALA A 30 17.11 -37.42 -35.35
C ALA A 30 16.21 -38.49 -34.71
N GLY A 31 16.72 -39.71 -34.53
CA GLY A 31 16.05 -40.79 -33.78
C GLY A 31 15.89 -40.57 -32.26
N LYS A 32 15.94 -39.32 -31.75
CA LYS A 32 15.76 -38.97 -30.33
C LYS A 32 14.52 -38.10 -30.14
N ARG A 33 13.66 -38.46 -29.18
CA ARG A 33 12.47 -37.70 -28.77
C ARG A 33 12.85 -36.30 -28.27
N PHE A 34 12.18 -35.25 -28.78
CA PHE A 34 12.32 -33.85 -28.36
C PHE A 34 11.94 -33.71 -26.88
N SER A 35 12.89 -33.34 -26.03
CA SER A 35 12.66 -33.29 -24.58
C SER A 35 12.18 -31.91 -24.12
N LYS A 36 11.46 -31.83 -22.99
CA LYS A 36 11.07 -30.56 -22.36
C LYS A 36 12.29 -29.68 -22.04
N ALA A 37 13.36 -30.28 -21.55
CA ALA A 37 14.60 -29.55 -21.22
C ALA A 37 15.26 -28.95 -22.46
N GLU A 38 15.24 -29.67 -23.57
CA GLU A 38 15.76 -29.19 -24.85
C GLU A 38 14.90 -28.06 -25.42
N ALA A 39 13.58 -28.17 -25.33
CA ALA A 39 12.66 -27.10 -25.71
C ALA A 39 12.87 -25.83 -24.88
N LEU A 40 13.05 -25.94 -23.56
CA LEU A 40 13.29 -24.79 -22.70
C LEU A 40 14.63 -24.10 -23.00
N ARG A 41 15.68 -24.84 -23.42
CA ARG A 41 16.93 -24.21 -23.87
C ARG A 41 16.73 -23.43 -25.18
N ILE A 42 16.08 -24.04 -26.17
CA ILE A 42 15.76 -23.36 -27.43
C ILE A 42 14.88 -22.12 -27.18
N TYR A 43 14.00 -22.16 -26.19
CA TYR A 43 13.21 -20.99 -25.80
C TYR A 43 14.06 -19.83 -25.29
N GLU A 44 15.09 -20.10 -24.47
CA GLU A 44 15.99 -19.05 -23.99
C GLU A 44 16.80 -18.45 -25.17
N ASP A 45 17.34 -19.28 -26.06
CA ASP A 45 18.05 -18.81 -27.27
C ASP A 45 17.12 -17.96 -28.16
N LEU A 46 15.86 -18.40 -28.33
CA LEU A 46 14.85 -17.67 -29.09
C LEU A 46 14.53 -16.33 -28.44
N ARG A 47 14.35 -16.32 -27.13
CA ARG A 47 14.04 -15.14 -26.35
C ARG A 47 15.18 -14.13 -26.41
N GLU A 48 16.43 -14.57 -26.34
CA GLU A 48 17.60 -13.71 -26.48
C GLU A 48 17.71 -13.11 -27.89
N LYS A 49 17.44 -13.90 -28.93
CA LYS A 49 17.37 -13.41 -30.31
C LYS A 49 16.25 -12.38 -30.50
N MET A 50 15.04 -12.68 -30.03
CA MET A 50 13.90 -11.75 -30.07
C MET A 50 14.21 -10.45 -29.32
N ARG A 51 14.84 -10.55 -28.15
CA ARG A 51 15.28 -9.39 -27.36
C ARG A 51 16.29 -8.54 -28.14
N THR A 52 17.29 -9.18 -28.76
CA THR A 52 18.30 -8.48 -29.57
C THR A 52 17.67 -7.77 -30.77
N ASP A 53 16.76 -8.44 -31.48
CA ASP A 53 16.01 -7.85 -32.60
C ASP A 53 15.15 -6.67 -32.11
N THR A 54 14.47 -6.80 -30.97
CA THR A 54 13.67 -5.71 -30.36
C THR A 54 14.52 -4.51 -30.00
N LEU A 55 15.68 -4.71 -29.37
CA LEU A 55 16.60 -3.62 -29.03
C LEU A 55 17.16 -2.92 -30.27
N ARG A 56 17.47 -3.69 -31.32
CA ARG A 56 17.92 -3.14 -32.61
C ARG A 56 16.81 -2.32 -33.28
N GLU A 57 15.59 -2.85 -33.33
CA GLU A 57 14.42 -2.13 -33.87
C GLU A 57 14.11 -0.87 -33.06
N MET A 58 14.31 -0.89 -31.75
CA MET A 58 14.14 0.29 -30.89
C MET A 58 15.12 1.41 -31.26
N VAL A 59 16.39 1.08 -31.52
CA VAL A 59 17.39 2.07 -31.98
C VAL A 59 17.09 2.53 -33.40
N GLU A 60 16.81 1.61 -34.34
CA GLU A 60 16.49 1.93 -35.74
C GLU A 60 15.27 2.86 -35.86
N ASN A 61 14.27 2.67 -34.99
CA ASN A 61 13.04 3.45 -34.97
C ASN A 61 13.04 4.62 -33.97
N THR A 62 14.20 4.97 -33.40
CA THR A 62 14.30 6.09 -32.48
C THR A 62 13.86 7.39 -33.18
N PRO A 63 12.84 8.10 -32.66
CA PRO A 63 12.34 9.32 -33.27
C PRO A 63 13.42 10.40 -33.40
N LYS A 64 13.35 11.21 -34.47
CA LYS A 64 14.35 12.26 -34.73
C LYS A 64 14.32 13.40 -33.73
N ASN A 65 13.24 13.51 -32.94
CA ASN A 65 13.11 14.47 -31.85
C ASN A 65 13.64 13.95 -30.50
N TYR A 66 14.33 12.80 -30.49
CA TYR A 66 15.00 12.25 -29.32
C TYR A 66 16.49 12.58 -29.40
N PHE A 67 17.05 13.19 -28.34
CA PHE A 67 18.43 13.67 -28.33
C PHE A 67 19.22 13.18 -27.13
N LEU A 68 20.43 12.67 -27.41
CA LEU A 68 21.43 12.40 -26.39
C LEU A 68 22.18 13.69 -26.05
N ILE A 69 22.26 14.05 -24.76
CA ILE A 69 22.92 15.25 -24.27
C ILE A 69 24.20 14.83 -23.52
N ASN A 70 25.27 14.63 -24.28
CA ASN A 70 26.50 14.04 -23.76
C ASN A 70 27.73 14.98 -23.77
N SER A 71 27.53 16.27 -24.08
CA SER A 71 28.60 17.27 -24.08
C SER A 71 28.12 18.59 -23.48
N GLU A 72 29.05 19.39 -22.97
CA GLU A 72 28.74 20.68 -22.34
C GLU A 72 27.97 21.62 -23.29
N LYS A 73 28.34 21.62 -24.58
CA LYS A 73 27.66 22.40 -25.61
C LYS A 73 26.19 22.01 -25.79
N LEU A 74 25.89 20.72 -25.71
CA LEU A 74 24.51 20.22 -25.80
C LEU A 74 23.73 20.53 -24.53
N LEU A 75 24.36 20.40 -23.36
CA LEU A 75 23.75 20.74 -22.08
C LEU A 75 23.42 22.23 -21.98
N ALA A 76 24.32 23.12 -22.42
CA ALA A 76 24.06 24.55 -22.48
C ALA A 76 22.85 24.90 -23.35
N ARG A 77 22.74 24.26 -24.53
CA ARG A 77 21.58 24.42 -25.44
C ARG A 77 20.29 23.88 -24.83
N LEU A 78 20.37 22.77 -24.10
CA LEU A 78 19.23 22.23 -23.37
C LEU A 78 18.77 23.23 -22.30
N ASN A 79 19.69 23.79 -21.52
CA ASN A 79 19.41 24.82 -20.52
C ASN A 79 18.72 26.06 -21.11
N GLU A 80 19.18 26.55 -22.27
CA GLU A 80 18.52 27.65 -22.99
C GLU A 80 17.07 27.31 -23.36
N ARG A 81 16.81 26.08 -23.82
CA ARG A 81 15.46 25.62 -24.18
C ARG A 81 14.57 25.45 -22.96
N LEU A 82 15.08 24.83 -21.89
CA LEU A 82 14.35 24.62 -20.63
C LEU A 82 13.78 25.91 -20.06
N ARG A 83 14.48 27.04 -20.21
CA ARG A 83 14.00 28.36 -19.73
C ARG A 83 12.73 28.86 -20.41
N ASN A 84 12.35 28.28 -21.55
CA ASN A 84 11.14 28.65 -22.28
C ASN A 84 9.97 27.70 -21.97
N GLU A 85 10.18 26.68 -21.14
CA GLU A 85 9.14 25.72 -20.77
C GLU A 85 8.43 26.14 -19.49
N THR A 86 7.11 26.00 -19.46
CA THR A 86 6.31 26.14 -18.24
C THR A 86 6.08 24.81 -17.54
N GLU A 87 6.18 23.70 -18.29
CA GLU A 87 6.01 22.34 -17.79
C GLU A 87 7.00 21.41 -18.51
N VAL A 88 7.62 20.50 -17.76
CA VAL A 88 8.62 19.56 -18.28
C VAL A 88 8.35 18.19 -17.67
N ALA A 89 8.34 17.13 -18.49
CA ALA A 89 8.34 15.79 -17.94
C ALA A 89 9.75 15.37 -17.54
N VAL A 90 9.90 14.74 -16.38
CA VAL A 90 11.19 14.39 -15.76
C VAL A 90 11.15 12.93 -15.33
N ASP A 91 12.27 12.25 -15.53
CA ASP A 91 12.49 10.87 -15.09
C ASP A 91 13.99 10.64 -14.81
N THR A 92 14.29 9.68 -13.93
CA THR A 92 15.65 9.30 -13.58
C THR A 92 15.90 7.83 -13.87
N GLU A 93 17.02 7.56 -14.52
CA GLU A 93 17.51 6.20 -14.76
C GLU A 93 18.61 5.88 -13.76
N THR A 94 18.61 4.69 -13.17
CA THR A 94 19.41 4.39 -11.97
C THR A 94 20.03 3.00 -12.02
N THR A 95 21.01 2.73 -11.14
CA THR A 95 21.61 1.39 -11.03
C THR A 95 20.66 0.32 -10.49
N GLY A 96 19.55 0.74 -9.89
CA GLY A 96 18.54 -0.11 -9.26
C GLY A 96 17.44 0.71 -8.56
N VAL A 97 16.59 0.05 -7.79
CA VAL A 97 15.35 0.64 -7.22
C VAL A 97 15.46 1.06 -5.74
N ASP A 98 16.60 0.85 -5.08
CA ASP A 98 16.82 1.27 -3.69
C ASP A 98 17.42 2.68 -3.64
N VAL A 99 16.57 3.67 -3.36
CA VAL A 99 16.95 5.11 -3.26
C VAL A 99 17.97 5.42 -2.16
N TYR A 100 18.35 4.45 -1.32
CA TYR A 100 19.38 4.62 -0.29
C TYR A 100 20.70 3.92 -0.63
N THR A 101 20.77 3.13 -1.69
CA THR A 101 22.00 2.45 -2.13
C THR A 101 22.31 2.71 -3.61
N ASP A 102 21.31 2.66 -4.48
CA ASP A 102 21.42 2.91 -5.90
C ASP A 102 21.65 4.38 -6.25
N VAL A 103 22.15 4.64 -7.45
CA VAL A 103 22.57 5.99 -7.88
C VAL A 103 22.02 6.33 -9.26
N ILE A 104 21.91 7.64 -9.55
CA ILE A 104 21.47 8.14 -10.85
C ILE A 104 22.55 7.86 -11.90
N VAL A 105 22.12 7.23 -12.99
CA VAL A 105 22.88 6.90 -14.21
C VAL A 105 22.59 7.88 -15.33
N GLY A 106 21.36 8.40 -15.38
CA GLY A 106 20.99 9.47 -16.31
C GLY A 106 19.67 10.13 -15.97
N ILE A 107 19.39 11.22 -16.67
CA ILE A 107 18.18 12.03 -16.50
C ILE A 107 17.49 12.14 -17.86
N SER A 108 16.20 11.84 -17.90
CA SER A 108 15.38 12.04 -19.09
C SER A 108 14.46 13.24 -18.90
N LEU A 109 14.29 14.04 -19.96
CA LEU A 109 13.37 15.18 -19.96
C LEU A 109 12.55 15.24 -21.25
N THR A 110 11.28 15.66 -21.14
CA THR A 110 10.45 16.07 -22.28
C THR A 110 10.11 17.55 -22.18
N LEU A 111 10.51 18.30 -23.20
CA LEU A 111 10.29 19.74 -23.39
C LEU A 111 9.21 19.93 -24.47
N PRO A 112 7.94 20.04 -24.10
CA PRO A 112 6.81 19.95 -25.02
C PRO A 112 6.60 21.20 -25.88
N SER A 113 7.00 22.39 -25.41
CA SER A 113 6.78 23.65 -26.14
C SER A 113 7.85 23.88 -27.22
N VAL A 114 8.94 23.13 -27.18
CA VAL A 114 10.00 23.18 -28.19
C VAL A 114 9.50 22.64 -29.52
N SER A 115 9.49 23.49 -30.56
CA SER A 115 9.43 23.02 -31.94
C SER A 115 10.83 22.66 -32.45
N ILE A 116 10.94 21.57 -33.22
CA ILE A 116 12.23 21.13 -33.76
C ILE A 116 12.26 21.32 -35.27
N PRO A 117 13.00 22.32 -35.77
CA PRO A 117 13.30 22.44 -37.20
C PRO A 117 14.32 21.38 -37.64
N PRO A 118 14.21 20.84 -38.87
CA PRO A 118 13.15 21.05 -39.87
C PRO A 118 11.95 20.10 -39.72
N LEU A 119 11.87 19.34 -38.63
CA LEU A 119 11.01 18.16 -38.49
C LEU A 119 9.51 18.46 -38.40
N ALA A 120 9.10 19.73 -38.27
CA ALA A 120 7.71 20.15 -38.05
C ALA A 120 7.01 19.46 -36.85
N GLU A 121 7.77 18.78 -36.01
CA GLU A 121 7.32 18.11 -34.81
C GLU A 121 7.42 19.06 -33.61
N THR A 122 6.42 18.97 -32.74
CA THR A 122 6.37 19.66 -31.45
C THR A 122 6.84 18.70 -30.36
N GLY A 123 7.69 19.18 -29.46
CA GLY A 123 8.29 18.42 -28.38
C GLY A 123 9.73 17.99 -28.66
N MET A 124 10.60 18.16 -27.68
CA MET A 124 11.97 17.62 -27.65
C MET A 124 12.11 16.68 -26.46
N HIS A 125 12.55 15.45 -26.72
CA HIS A 125 12.77 14.43 -25.70
C HIS A 125 14.27 14.18 -25.58
N VAL A 126 14.81 14.16 -24.38
CA VAL A 126 16.25 14.08 -24.18
C VAL A 126 16.62 13.05 -23.14
N TYR A 127 17.80 12.46 -23.32
CA TYR A 127 18.48 11.67 -22.31
C TYR A 127 19.86 12.27 -22.03
N ILE A 128 20.18 12.47 -20.75
CA ILE A 128 21.42 13.03 -20.26
C ILE A 128 22.18 11.93 -19.50
N PRO A 129 23.11 11.20 -20.14
CA PRO A 129 23.90 10.17 -19.45
C PRO A 129 24.92 10.81 -18.50
N VAL A 130 25.07 10.22 -17.32
CA VAL A 130 26.01 10.71 -16.30
C VAL A 130 26.87 9.63 -15.64
N MET A 131 26.55 8.35 -15.84
CA MET A 131 27.28 7.22 -15.24
C MET A 131 27.12 5.91 -16.04
N HIS A 132 27.12 5.95 -17.37
CA HIS A 132 27.27 4.72 -18.16
C HIS A 132 28.71 4.22 -18.15
N ASP A 133 28.91 2.91 -18.31
CA ASP A 133 30.24 2.29 -18.34
C ASP A 133 31.01 2.65 -19.61
N GLU A 134 30.28 2.89 -20.71
CA GLU A 134 30.83 3.21 -22.02
C GLU A 134 30.13 4.42 -22.67
N GLY A 135 30.87 5.13 -23.52
CA GLY A 135 30.39 6.27 -24.29
C GLY A 135 30.80 7.63 -23.72
N GLU A 136 30.72 8.66 -24.57
CA GLU A 136 30.97 10.05 -24.15
C GLU A 136 29.80 10.51 -23.27
N GLN A 137 30.12 11.12 -22.12
CA GLN A 137 29.14 11.62 -21.15
C GLN A 137 29.76 12.69 -20.24
N LEU A 138 28.91 13.43 -19.54
CA LEU A 138 29.32 14.42 -18.54
C LEU A 138 29.31 13.81 -17.14
N SER A 139 30.10 14.35 -16.21
CA SER A 139 30.02 13.91 -14.81
C SER A 139 28.67 14.28 -14.20
N ARG A 140 28.10 13.39 -13.39
CA ARG A 140 26.83 13.60 -12.67
C ARG A 140 26.80 14.90 -11.88
N GLU A 141 27.85 15.19 -11.13
CA GLU A 141 27.92 16.37 -10.27
C GLU A 141 27.79 17.66 -11.10
N TYR A 142 28.53 17.75 -12.21
CA TYR A 142 28.42 18.87 -13.15
C TYR A 142 27.00 19.03 -13.74
N VAL A 143 26.39 17.92 -14.20
CA VAL A 143 25.04 17.97 -14.78
C VAL A 143 23.99 18.40 -13.75
N LEU A 144 24.05 17.85 -12.53
CA LEU A 144 23.10 18.21 -11.48
C LEU A 144 23.28 19.66 -11.01
N ASP A 145 24.51 20.17 -10.96
CA ASP A 145 24.76 21.58 -10.67
C ASP A 145 24.22 22.51 -11.76
N GLU A 146 24.44 22.19 -13.03
CA GLU A 146 23.90 22.95 -14.15
C GLU A 146 22.37 22.91 -14.23
N LEU A 147 21.74 21.83 -13.78
CA LEU A 147 20.28 21.68 -13.71
C LEU A 147 19.68 22.17 -12.38
N ARG A 148 20.49 22.57 -11.39
CA ARG A 148 20.01 22.95 -10.06
C ARG A 148 18.91 24.01 -10.11
N TRP A 149 19.09 25.03 -10.94
CA TRP A 149 18.09 26.09 -11.08
C TRP A 149 16.73 25.53 -11.53
N PHE A 150 16.72 24.59 -12.48
CA PHE A 150 15.50 23.97 -12.99
C PHE A 150 14.88 23.05 -11.93
N LEU A 151 15.68 22.23 -11.25
CA LEU A 151 15.21 21.30 -10.22
C LEU A 151 14.50 22.02 -9.07
N TYR A 152 14.97 23.21 -8.68
CA TYR A 152 14.46 23.96 -7.53
C TYR A 152 13.34 24.96 -7.88
N ASP A 153 13.18 25.33 -9.14
CA ASP A 153 12.20 26.35 -9.56
C ASP A 153 10.76 25.83 -9.54
N GLU A 154 9.95 26.25 -8.57
CA GLU A 154 8.53 25.86 -8.48
C GLU A 154 7.64 26.49 -9.57
N GLY A 155 8.15 27.49 -10.31
CA GLY A 155 7.46 28.12 -11.43
C GLY A 155 7.41 27.26 -12.69
N ILE A 156 8.32 26.30 -12.83
CA ILE A 156 8.30 25.31 -13.91
C ILE A 156 7.69 24.03 -13.35
N GLY A 157 6.53 23.61 -13.86
CA GLY A 157 5.83 22.42 -13.41
C GLY A 157 6.52 21.12 -13.83
N LYS A 158 6.83 20.24 -12.88
CA LYS A 158 7.43 18.93 -13.17
C LYS A 158 6.34 17.86 -13.30
N ILE A 159 6.39 17.11 -14.40
CA ILE A 159 5.48 16.00 -14.69
C ILE A 159 6.26 14.69 -14.61
N LEU A 160 5.85 13.78 -13.75
CA LEU A 160 6.57 12.51 -13.53
C LEU A 160 5.61 11.32 -13.58
N HIS A 161 6.19 10.14 -13.59
CA HIS A 161 5.50 8.89 -13.28
C HIS A 161 6.17 8.29 -12.04
N ASN A 162 5.45 8.13 -10.92
CA ASN A 162 6.03 7.69 -9.65
C ASN A 162 7.07 8.66 -9.06
N ALA A 163 6.69 9.93 -8.89
CA ALA A 163 7.57 11.03 -8.50
C ALA A 163 8.28 10.81 -7.14
N ILE A 164 7.73 10.00 -6.24
CA ILE A 164 8.36 9.67 -4.95
C ILE A 164 9.77 9.12 -5.17
N PHE A 165 9.95 8.28 -6.20
CA PHE A 165 11.24 7.69 -6.53
C PHE A 165 12.24 8.76 -6.98
N ASP A 166 11.90 9.56 -7.99
CA ASP A 166 12.80 10.58 -8.54
C ASP A 166 13.16 11.66 -7.52
N ILE A 167 12.19 12.13 -6.72
CA ILE A 167 12.45 13.11 -5.66
C ILE A 167 13.46 12.53 -4.66
N ALA A 168 13.31 11.26 -4.26
CA ALA A 168 14.27 10.60 -3.37
C ALA A 168 15.64 10.43 -4.02
N MET A 169 15.69 10.07 -5.31
CA MET A 169 16.94 9.94 -6.07
C MET A 169 17.69 11.25 -6.17
N PHE A 170 17.03 12.37 -6.51
CA PHE A 170 17.71 13.68 -6.51
C PHE A 170 18.23 14.06 -5.11
N ARG A 171 17.46 13.79 -4.05
CA ARG A 171 17.86 14.09 -2.66
C ARG A 171 19.05 13.29 -2.19
N ARG A 172 19.16 12.03 -2.62
CA ARG A 172 20.35 11.22 -2.39
C ARG A 172 21.63 11.91 -2.88
N HIS A 173 21.55 12.63 -4.00
CA HIS A 173 22.67 13.38 -4.57
C HIS A 173 22.77 14.82 -4.05
N GLY A 174 21.98 15.22 -3.06
CA GLY A 174 22.03 16.56 -2.45
C GLY A 174 21.21 17.63 -3.16
N TYR A 175 20.31 17.25 -4.08
CA TYR A 175 19.43 18.17 -4.82
C TYR A 175 17.96 17.91 -4.46
N ASP A 176 17.10 18.91 -4.60
CA ASP A 176 15.67 18.79 -4.30
C ASP A 176 14.85 19.09 -5.55
N LEU A 177 14.04 18.11 -5.99
CA LEU A 177 13.14 18.28 -7.12
C LEU A 177 11.84 18.93 -6.64
N ARG A 178 11.73 20.24 -6.82
CA ARG A 178 10.57 21.04 -6.43
C ARG A 178 9.64 21.28 -7.61
N GLY A 179 8.43 21.77 -7.31
CA GLY A 179 7.45 22.12 -8.34
C GLY A 179 6.85 20.91 -9.05
N VAL A 180 6.81 19.73 -8.41
CA VAL A 180 6.01 18.61 -8.93
C VAL A 180 4.58 19.09 -9.10
N LYS A 181 4.14 19.12 -10.35
CA LYS A 181 2.80 19.56 -10.75
C LYS A 181 1.90 18.37 -11.01
N TRP A 182 2.48 17.27 -11.46
CA TRP A 182 1.73 16.08 -11.79
C TRP A 182 2.57 14.81 -11.66
N ASP A 183 2.04 13.84 -10.92
CA ASP A 183 2.43 12.44 -10.95
C ASP A 183 1.32 11.64 -11.67
N THR A 184 1.67 11.06 -12.82
CA THR A 184 0.72 10.32 -13.67
C THR A 184 0.24 9.01 -13.07
N MET A 185 1.03 8.36 -12.22
CA MET A 185 0.63 7.14 -11.50
C MET A 185 -0.46 7.48 -10.47
N THR A 186 -0.22 8.50 -9.65
CA THR A 186 -1.17 8.98 -8.63
C THR A 186 -2.45 9.52 -9.26
N ALA A 187 -2.33 10.26 -10.36
CA ALA A 187 -3.47 10.77 -11.11
C ALA A 187 -4.33 9.63 -11.69
N MET A 188 -3.71 8.57 -12.22
CA MET A 188 -4.45 7.42 -12.75
C MET A 188 -5.21 6.69 -11.64
N HIS A 189 -4.64 6.56 -10.44
CA HIS A 189 -5.36 5.99 -9.30
C HIS A 189 -6.66 6.73 -8.97
N LEU A 190 -6.73 8.07 -9.14
CA LEU A 190 -7.98 8.81 -8.95
C LEU A 190 -8.96 8.66 -10.13
N LEU A 191 -8.44 8.61 -11.36
CA LEU A 191 -9.24 8.44 -12.57
C LEU A 191 -9.79 7.03 -12.75
N ASN A 192 -9.07 6.00 -12.31
CA ASN A 192 -9.54 4.62 -12.29
C ASN A 192 -8.76 3.75 -11.30
N GLU A 193 -9.27 3.65 -10.07
CA GLU A 193 -8.67 2.84 -9.01
C GLU A 193 -8.88 1.33 -9.18
N ASN A 194 -9.53 0.89 -10.27
CA ASN A 194 -9.71 -0.52 -10.63
C ASN A 194 -8.70 -1.03 -11.67
N GLU A 195 -7.70 -0.23 -12.06
CA GLU A 195 -6.62 -0.75 -12.89
C GLU A 195 -5.87 -1.88 -12.16
N PRO A 196 -5.49 -2.96 -12.89
CA PRO A 196 -4.74 -4.06 -12.29
C PRO A 196 -3.28 -3.70 -12.00
N SER A 197 -2.75 -2.69 -12.70
CA SER A 197 -1.42 -2.14 -12.54
C SER A 197 -1.44 -0.65 -12.89
N PHE A 198 -0.57 0.12 -12.24
CA PHE A 198 -0.39 1.55 -12.47
C PHE A 198 0.98 1.90 -13.07
N ARG A 199 1.78 0.89 -13.44
CA ARG A 199 3.06 1.10 -14.13
C ARG A 199 2.84 1.74 -15.49
N LEU A 200 3.74 2.63 -15.89
CA LEU A 200 3.66 3.37 -17.15
C LEU A 200 3.49 2.42 -18.35
N LYS A 201 4.26 1.34 -18.37
CA LYS A 201 4.26 0.33 -19.44
C LYS A 201 2.94 -0.44 -19.55
N ASP A 202 2.21 -0.59 -18.45
CA ASP A 202 0.88 -1.23 -18.44
C ASP A 202 -0.22 -0.23 -18.85
N LEU A 203 -0.04 1.05 -18.54
CA LEU A 203 -1.02 2.11 -18.84
C LEU A 203 -0.92 2.61 -20.29
N ALA A 204 0.28 2.75 -20.84
CA ALA A 204 0.51 3.34 -22.16
C ALA A 204 -0.21 2.57 -23.30
N PRO A 205 -0.14 1.23 -23.40
CA PRO A 205 -0.87 0.50 -24.44
C PRO A 205 -2.38 0.68 -24.34
N LYS A 206 -2.91 0.67 -23.12
CA LYS A 206 -4.36 0.76 -22.88
C LYS A 206 -4.93 2.15 -23.14
N TYR A 207 -4.22 3.19 -22.73
CA TYR A 207 -4.73 4.56 -22.71
C TYR A 207 -4.21 5.43 -23.85
N LEU A 208 -3.04 5.10 -24.39
CA LEU A 208 -2.40 5.85 -25.49
C LEU A 208 -2.34 5.03 -26.79
N GLY A 209 -2.55 3.71 -26.73
CA GLY A 209 -2.43 2.84 -27.91
C GLY A 209 -0.99 2.67 -28.39
N VAL A 210 0.00 2.91 -27.52
CA VAL A 210 1.43 2.81 -27.82
C VAL A 210 2.01 1.60 -27.11
N GLU A 211 2.67 0.72 -27.85
CA GLU A 211 3.36 -0.45 -27.29
C GLU A 211 4.51 -0.03 -26.37
N SER A 212 4.69 -0.80 -25.30
CA SER A 212 5.60 -0.46 -24.21
C SER A 212 6.12 -1.73 -23.56
N ASP A 213 7.40 -2.04 -23.82
CA ASP A 213 8.09 -3.16 -23.20
C ASP A 213 8.63 -2.78 -21.82
N THR A 214 8.62 -3.73 -20.88
CA THR A 214 9.13 -3.51 -19.53
C THR A 214 10.66 -3.58 -19.48
N PHE A 215 11.25 -2.94 -18.47
CA PHE A 215 12.70 -3.01 -18.23
C PHE A 215 13.18 -4.47 -18.10
N ALA A 216 12.47 -5.30 -17.33
CA ALA A 216 12.83 -6.69 -17.12
C ALA A 216 12.74 -7.55 -18.40
N GLU A 217 11.86 -7.21 -19.34
CA GLU A 217 11.76 -7.87 -20.65
C GLU A 217 12.95 -7.51 -21.54
N LEU A 218 13.34 -6.23 -21.56
CA LEU A 218 14.40 -5.70 -22.42
C LEU A 218 15.81 -5.87 -21.86
N PHE A 219 15.98 -5.84 -20.53
CA PHE A 219 17.28 -5.75 -19.85
C PHE A 219 17.50 -6.85 -18.81
N GLY A 220 16.46 -7.57 -18.39
CA GLY A 220 16.56 -8.57 -17.35
C GLY A 220 16.96 -7.94 -16.01
N LYS A 221 18.13 -8.34 -15.48
CA LYS A 221 18.71 -7.80 -14.23
C LYS A 221 19.90 -6.87 -14.46
N THR A 222 20.13 -6.48 -15.71
CA THR A 222 21.27 -5.64 -16.09
C THR A 222 21.04 -4.24 -15.51
N PRO A 223 21.96 -3.69 -14.70
CA PRO A 223 21.90 -2.30 -14.25
C PRO A 223 21.90 -1.31 -15.42
N PHE A 224 21.28 -0.13 -15.25
CA PHE A 224 21.14 0.82 -16.35
C PHE A 224 22.48 1.37 -16.89
N ASN A 225 23.51 1.44 -16.04
CA ASN A 225 24.85 1.92 -16.44
C ASN A 225 25.53 1.02 -17.49
N GLU A 226 25.15 -0.25 -17.56
CA GLU A 226 25.69 -1.21 -18.53
C GLU A 226 24.97 -1.13 -19.90
N ILE A 227 23.89 -0.35 -20.01
CA ILE A 227 23.11 -0.23 -21.25
C ILE A 227 23.83 0.73 -22.23
N PRO A 228 24.02 0.35 -23.52
CA PRO A 228 24.58 1.25 -24.53
C PRO A 228 23.77 2.55 -24.71
N LEU A 229 24.46 3.67 -24.97
CA LEU A 229 23.85 5.01 -24.96
C LEU A 229 22.72 5.23 -25.99
N ASP A 230 22.79 4.57 -27.15
CA ASP A 230 21.77 4.63 -28.19
C ASP A 230 20.47 3.94 -27.75
N ILE A 231 20.60 2.77 -27.13
CA ILE A 231 19.51 2.01 -26.51
C ILE A 231 18.94 2.79 -25.32
N ALA A 232 19.82 3.33 -24.46
CA ALA A 232 19.45 4.10 -23.29
C ALA A 232 18.66 5.36 -23.67
N LEU A 233 19.10 6.09 -24.70
CA LEU A 233 18.35 7.22 -25.25
C LEU A 233 16.94 6.80 -25.66
N ALA A 234 16.83 5.75 -26.49
CA ALA A 234 15.55 5.32 -27.04
C ALA A 234 14.58 4.88 -25.93
N TYR A 235 15.08 4.24 -24.88
CA TYR A 235 14.29 3.83 -23.73
C TYR A 235 13.88 5.02 -22.84
N ALA A 236 14.84 5.77 -22.32
CA ALA A 236 14.61 6.80 -21.31
C ALA A 236 13.83 7.99 -21.87
N ALA A 237 14.13 8.43 -23.10
CA ALA A 237 13.39 9.51 -23.74
C ALA A 237 11.95 9.10 -24.07
N LYS A 238 11.71 7.82 -24.38
CA LYS A 238 10.36 7.28 -24.58
C LYS A 238 9.54 7.32 -23.29
N ASP A 239 10.15 7.11 -22.13
CA ASP A 239 9.41 7.13 -20.86
C ASP A 239 8.95 8.52 -20.44
N THR A 240 9.75 9.56 -20.64
CA THR A 240 9.25 10.93 -20.42
C THR A 240 8.26 11.37 -21.50
N ASP A 241 8.39 10.92 -22.74
CA ASP A 241 7.40 11.15 -23.81
C ASP A 241 6.05 10.52 -23.45
N LEU A 242 6.04 9.23 -23.10
CA LEU A 242 4.84 8.52 -22.67
C LEU A 242 4.22 9.15 -21.41
N THR A 243 5.04 9.57 -20.46
CA THR A 243 4.61 10.29 -19.26
C THR A 243 3.90 11.59 -19.63
N TRP A 244 4.47 12.38 -20.54
CA TRP A 244 3.85 13.61 -21.03
C TRP A 244 2.52 13.36 -21.74
N ARG A 245 2.46 12.38 -22.65
CA ARG A 245 1.21 12.00 -23.35
C ARG A 245 0.14 11.51 -22.38
N LEU A 246 0.52 10.71 -21.38
CA LEU A 246 -0.38 10.24 -20.34
C LEU A 246 -0.89 11.41 -19.49
N TYR A 247 -0.04 12.34 -19.11
CA TYR A 247 -0.43 13.58 -18.44
C TYR A 247 -1.49 14.36 -19.23
N GLN A 248 -1.28 14.57 -20.54
CA GLN A 248 -2.25 15.25 -21.39
C GLN A 248 -3.61 14.52 -21.44
N PHE A 249 -3.58 13.19 -21.59
CA PHE A 249 -4.78 12.36 -21.51
C PHE A 249 -5.50 12.57 -20.17
N GLN A 250 -4.78 12.50 -19.07
CA GLN A 250 -5.35 12.60 -17.73
C GLN A 250 -5.94 14.00 -17.49
N ARG A 251 -5.21 15.08 -17.80
CA ARG A 251 -5.68 16.46 -17.68
C ARG A 251 -7.02 16.69 -18.38
N LYS A 252 -7.16 16.16 -19.60
CA LYS A 252 -8.44 16.23 -20.35
C LYS A 252 -9.59 15.57 -19.59
N HIS A 253 -9.35 14.45 -18.90
CA HIS A 253 -10.38 13.77 -18.12
C HIS A 253 -10.68 14.47 -16.79
N PHE A 254 -9.65 14.97 -16.10
CA PHE A 254 -9.78 15.74 -14.87
C PHE A 254 -10.53 17.07 -15.07
N ALA A 255 -10.53 17.65 -16.27
CA ALA A 255 -11.32 18.83 -16.58
C ALA A 255 -12.84 18.65 -16.30
N SER A 256 -13.34 17.41 -16.35
CA SER A 256 -14.73 17.08 -15.99
C SER A 256 -14.95 16.79 -14.50
N LEU A 257 -13.89 16.86 -13.69
CA LEU A 257 -13.86 16.49 -12.27
C LEU A 257 -13.14 17.56 -11.43
N PRO A 258 -13.58 18.83 -11.44
CA PRO A 258 -12.84 19.95 -10.84
C PRO A 258 -12.52 19.76 -9.36
N THR A 259 -13.44 19.20 -8.57
CA THR A 259 -13.21 18.95 -7.13
C THR A 259 -12.20 17.83 -6.88
N VAL A 260 -12.11 16.84 -7.78
CA VAL A 260 -11.09 15.77 -7.71
C VAL A 260 -9.74 16.33 -8.13
N LEU A 261 -9.71 17.20 -9.14
CA LEU A 261 -8.51 17.90 -9.57
C LEU A 261 -7.96 18.80 -8.45
N GLU A 262 -8.80 19.60 -7.81
CA GLU A 262 -8.42 20.42 -6.66
C GLU A 262 -7.87 19.56 -5.51
N TYR A 263 -8.53 18.45 -5.18
CA TYR A 263 -8.03 17.51 -4.17
C TYR A 263 -6.68 16.89 -4.56
N TYR A 264 -6.50 16.55 -5.84
CA TYR A 264 -5.23 16.03 -6.34
C TYR A 264 -4.10 17.06 -6.18
N GLU A 265 -4.33 18.30 -6.62
CA GLU A 265 -3.33 19.38 -6.58
C GLU A 265 -3.03 19.85 -5.15
N THR A 266 -4.03 19.88 -4.26
CA THR A 266 -3.89 20.42 -2.90
C THR A 266 -3.59 19.38 -1.83
N VAL A 267 -3.81 18.09 -2.12
CA VAL A 267 -3.58 16.99 -1.17
C VAL A 267 -2.63 15.96 -1.74
N GLU A 268 -2.98 15.27 -2.84
CA GLU A 268 -2.19 14.11 -3.30
C GLU A 268 -0.79 14.49 -3.77
N VAL A 269 -0.61 15.62 -4.48
CA VAL A 269 0.70 16.10 -4.95
C VAL A 269 1.60 16.55 -3.78
N PRO A 270 1.17 17.44 -2.85
CA PRO A 270 1.97 17.79 -1.69
C PRO A 270 2.36 16.59 -0.83
N LEU A 271 1.49 15.59 -0.74
CA LEU A 271 1.71 14.38 0.03
C LEU A 271 2.88 13.54 -0.49
N LEU A 272 3.25 13.65 -1.78
CA LEU A 272 4.43 12.96 -2.33
C LEU A 272 5.70 13.40 -1.59
N TYR A 273 5.84 14.71 -1.32
CA TYR A 273 6.97 15.24 -0.53
C TYR A 273 6.93 14.79 0.93
N VAL A 274 5.73 14.74 1.52
CA VAL A 274 5.55 14.22 2.89
C VAL A 274 6.05 12.78 2.96
N ILE A 275 5.74 11.96 1.97
CA ILE A 275 6.13 10.55 1.92
C ILE A 275 7.64 10.40 1.74
N VAL A 276 8.26 11.16 0.83
CA VAL A 276 9.72 11.09 0.68
C VAL A 276 10.43 11.44 1.99
N ASP A 277 9.97 12.49 2.69
CA ASP A 277 10.53 12.87 3.99
C ASP A 277 10.26 11.79 5.05
N LEU A 278 9.05 11.21 5.08
CA LEU A 278 8.66 10.14 6.00
C LEU A 278 9.52 8.88 5.80
N GLU A 279 9.75 8.47 4.55
CA GLU A 279 10.62 7.33 4.22
C GLU A 279 12.06 7.62 4.61
N ALA A 280 12.57 8.81 4.28
CA ALA A 280 13.94 9.22 4.54
C ALA A 280 14.24 9.32 6.03
N ASN A 281 13.26 9.74 6.85
CA ASN A 281 13.38 9.74 8.30
C ASN A 281 13.67 8.33 8.83
N GLY A 282 13.00 7.29 8.32
CA GLY A 282 13.25 5.89 8.68
C GLY A 282 13.10 5.57 10.17
N TYR A 283 13.47 4.35 10.56
CA TYR A 283 13.22 3.77 11.89
C TYR A 283 14.50 3.26 12.54
N ILE A 284 14.77 3.65 13.78
CA ILE A 284 15.85 3.06 14.59
C ILE A 284 15.35 1.76 15.21
N LEU A 285 16.14 0.70 15.03
CA LEU A 285 15.89 -0.62 15.60
C LEU A 285 16.91 -0.89 16.71
N ASP A 286 16.41 -1.40 17.83
CA ASP A 286 17.21 -1.93 18.93
C ASP A 286 17.64 -3.37 18.61
N LEU A 287 18.86 -3.50 18.10
CA LEU A 287 19.42 -4.77 17.64
C LEU A 287 19.73 -5.73 18.80
N ASP A 288 20.07 -5.20 19.98
CA ASP A 288 20.35 -6.00 21.17
C ASP A 288 19.06 -6.62 21.71
N PHE A 289 17.98 -5.81 21.82
CA PHE A 289 16.66 -6.32 22.13
C PHE A 289 16.21 -7.39 21.13
N ALA A 290 16.43 -7.16 19.82
CA ALA A 290 16.05 -8.11 18.79
C ALA A 290 16.76 -9.46 18.98
N LYS A 291 18.07 -9.42 19.25
CA LYS A 291 18.89 -10.62 19.49
C LYS A 291 18.42 -11.38 20.73
N GLU A 292 18.34 -10.70 21.88
CA GLU A 292 17.95 -11.32 23.16
C GLU A 292 16.53 -11.89 23.11
N TYR A 293 15.58 -11.11 22.58
CA TYR A 293 14.20 -11.54 22.47
C TYR A 293 14.03 -12.65 21.44
N GLY A 294 14.78 -12.61 20.33
CA GLY A 294 14.83 -13.69 19.34
C GLY A 294 15.31 -15.01 19.94
N GLU A 295 16.34 -14.98 20.79
CA GLU A 295 16.83 -16.18 21.50
C GLU A 295 15.77 -16.76 22.45
N GLN A 296 15.05 -15.90 23.19
CA GLN A 296 13.94 -16.32 24.05
C GLN A 296 12.81 -16.98 23.25
N LEU A 297 12.43 -16.36 22.11
CA LEU A 297 11.39 -16.89 21.23
C LEU A 297 11.79 -18.24 20.62
N ARG A 298 13.03 -18.38 20.14
CA ARG A 298 13.54 -19.66 19.60
C ARG A 298 13.52 -20.76 20.65
N LYS A 299 14.03 -20.50 21.86
CA LYS A 299 13.98 -21.49 22.95
C LYS A 299 12.55 -21.94 23.26
N ARG A 300 11.60 -21.01 23.32
CA ARG A 300 10.18 -21.34 23.52
C ARG A 300 9.58 -22.10 22.34
N ALA A 301 9.95 -21.75 21.11
CA ALA A 301 9.52 -22.45 19.91
C ALA A 301 10.01 -23.91 19.93
N ASP A 302 11.26 -24.15 20.31
CA ASP A 302 11.85 -25.50 20.42
C ASP A 302 11.15 -26.32 21.50
N GLU A 303 10.87 -25.74 22.66
CA GLU A 303 10.08 -26.39 23.73
C GLU A 303 8.68 -26.81 23.23
N LEU A 304 8.00 -25.92 22.51
CA LEU A 304 6.67 -26.21 21.94
C LEU A 304 6.75 -27.24 20.81
N HIS A 305 7.81 -27.18 19.99
CA HIS A 305 8.06 -28.12 18.91
C HIS A 305 8.18 -29.54 19.45
N VAL A 306 9.02 -29.76 20.46
CA VAL A 306 9.19 -31.06 21.11
C VAL A 306 7.88 -31.55 21.72
N LYS A 307 7.14 -30.68 22.41
CA LYS A 307 5.83 -31.04 23.00
C LYS A 307 4.80 -31.46 21.94
N LEU A 308 4.68 -30.66 20.88
CA LEU A 308 3.75 -30.91 19.79
C LEU A 308 4.10 -32.20 19.03
N LEU A 309 5.39 -32.46 18.80
CA LEU A 309 5.83 -33.72 18.20
C LEU A 309 5.52 -34.92 19.09
N ALA A 310 5.80 -34.84 20.39
CA ALA A 310 5.48 -35.93 21.31
C ALA A 310 3.98 -36.26 21.32
N GLU A 311 3.13 -35.24 21.23
CA GLU A 311 1.67 -35.39 21.25
C GLU A 311 1.07 -35.83 19.90
N LEU A 312 1.63 -35.34 18.78
CA LEU A 312 1.04 -35.53 17.45
C LEU A 312 1.68 -36.65 16.62
N SER A 313 2.93 -37.02 16.89
CA SER A 313 3.63 -38.09 16.17
C SER A 313 2.92 -39.45 16.24
N PRO A 314 2.25 -39.86 17.35
CA PRO A 314 1.47 -41.10 17.37
C PRO A 314 0.33 -41.14 16.35
N TYR A 315 -0.07 -39.99 15.82
CA TYR A 315 -1.15 -39.84 14.83
C TYR A 315 -0.63 -39.60 13.40
N HIS A 316 0.69 -39.57 13.19
CA HIS A 316 1.31 -39.43 11.88
C HIS A 316 1.32 -40.77 11.13
N GLU A 317 0.90 -40.77 9.87
CA GLU A 317 0.82 -41.97 9.01
C GLU A 317 1.93 -42.06 7.95
N GLY A 318 2.85 -41.09 7.91
CA GLY A 318 3.91 -41.02 6.90
C GLY A 318 5.26 -41.58 7.38
N ASP A 319 6.15 -41.84 6.44
CA ASP A 319 7.54 -42.15 6.72
C ASP A 319 8.30 -40.87 7.13
N GLY A 320 8.93 -40.88 8.30
CA GLY A 320 9.71 -39.75 8.83
C GLY A 320 9.02 -38.97 9.95
N GLU A 321 9.63 -37.85 10.35
CA GLU A 321 9.13 -36.98 11.42
C GLU A 321 7.99 -36.06 10.93
N LEU A 322 7.01 -35.79 11.80
CA LEU A 322 5.87 -34.93 11.49
C LEU A 322 6.34 -33.48 11.24
N ASN A 323 6.10 -32.95 10.05
CA ASN A 323 6.39 -31.55 9.75
C ASN A 323 5.27 -30.63 10.26
N LEU A 324 5.50 -29.94 11.37
CA LEU A 324 4.54 -28.99 11.98
C LEU A 324 4.16 -27.80 11.07
N ASN A 325 4.99 -27.52 10.06
CA ASN A 325 4.73 -26.46 9.07
C ASN A 325 3.91 -26.96 7.87
N SER A 326 3.66 -28.28 7.74
CA SER A 326 2.90 -28.87 6.63
C SER A 326 1.41 -28.94 6.95
N PRO A 327 0.54 -28.10 6.32
CA PRO A 327 -0.89 -28.12 6.62
C PRO A 327 -1.57 -29.48 6.34
N PRO A 328 -1.23 -30.22 5.27
CA PRO A 328 -1.80 -31.56 5.05
C PRO A 328 -1.46 -32.56 6.16
N GLN A 329 -0.19 -32.63 6.57
CA GLN A 329 0.22 -33.56 7.63
C GLN A 329 -0.41 -33.18 8.97
N MET A 330 -0.37 -31.90 9.33
CA MET A 330 -0.95 -31.39 10.57
C MET A 330 -2.47 -31.56 10.62
N LYS A 331 -3.18 -31.42 9.50
CA LYS A 331 -4.63 -31.66 9.46
C LYS A 331 -4.97 -33.08 9.89
N VAL A 332 -4.27 -34.07 9.34
CA VAL A 332 -4.51 -35.49 9.63
C VAL A 332 -4.15 -35.79 11.09
N ALA A 333 -2.93 -35.46 11.51
CA ALA A 333 -2.45 -35.75 12.86
C ALA A 333 -3.33 -35.07 13.93
N LEU A 334 -3.64 -33.79 13.75
CA LEU A 334 -4.46 -33.04 14.71
C LEU A 334 -5.91 -33.53 14.74
N SER A 335 -6.50 -33.88 13.60
CA SER A 335 -7.87 -34.40 13.54
C SER A 335 -8.03 -35.71 14.30
N LYS A 336 -7.03 -36.60 14.18
CA LYS A 336 -6.98 -37.86 14.94
C LYS A 336 -6.74 -37.63 16.43
N SER A 337 -5.80 -36.75 16.77
CA SER A 337 -5.47 -36.40 18.16
C SER A 337 -6.69 -35.90 18.93
N ILE A 338 -7.51 -35.05 18.32
CA ILE A 338 -8.71 -34.49 18.98
C ILE A 338 -10.00 -35.31 18.75
N GLY A 339 -9.91 -36.43 18.01
CA GLY A 339 -11.05 -37.28 17.68
C GLY A 339 -12.12 -36.60 16.80
N ARG A 340 -11.75 -35.59 16.02
CA ARG A 340 -12.67 -34.80 15.18
C ARG A 340 -12.02 -34.41 13.87
N GLU A 341 -12.70 -34.68 12.76
CA GLU A 341 -12.25 -34.24 11.45
C GLU A 341 -12.26 -32.71 11.33
N LEU A 342 -11.10 -32.13 11.03
CA LEU A 342 -10.95 -30.69 10.78
C LEU A 342 -11.17 -30.38 9.30
N PRO A 343 -11.97 -29.37 8.93
CA PRO A 343 -12.16 -29.01 7.54
C PRO A 343 -10.86 -28.47 6.91
N ASN A 344 -10.11 -27.67 7.66
CA ASN A 344 -8.85 -27.03 7.25
C ASN A 344 -8.01 -26.63 8.48
N MET A 345 -6.83 -26.04 8.26
CA MET A 345 -5.91 -25.58 9.31
C MET A 345 -5.95 -24.06 9.54
N ASP A 346 -7.06 -23.39 9.19
CA ASP A 346 -7.24 -21.95 9.37
C ASP A 346 -7.25 -21.58 10.85
N ALA A 347 -6.34 -20.69 11.23
CA ALA A 347 -6.19 -20.30 12.62
C ALA A 347 -7.44 -19.63 13.20
N LYS A 348 -8.13 -18.78 12.42
CA LYS A 348 -9.24 -17.93 12.91
C LYS A 348 -10.57 -18.67 12.89
N LYS A 349 -10.88 -19.37 11.80
CA LYS A 349 -12.18 -20.01 11.57
C LYS A 349 -12.26 -21.41 12.18
N THR A 350 -11.14 -22.10 12.33
CA THR A 350 -11.15 -23.51 12.73
C THR A 350 -10.40 -23.75 14.03
N LEU A 351 -9.15 -23.31 14.15
CA LEU A 351 -8.34 -23.66 15.33
C LEU A 351 -8.68 -22.84 16.58
N LYS A 352 -8.80 -21.51 16.49
CA LYS A 352 -9.11 -20.66 17.65
C LYS A 352 -10.40 -21.05 18.40
N PRO A 353 -11.54 -21.34 17.74
CA PRO A 353 -12.75 -21.80 18.43
C PRO A 353 -12.60 -23.13 19.17
N LEU A 354 -11.57 -23.92 18.81
CA LEU A 354 -11.28 -25.21 19.41
C LEU A 354 -10.17 -25.13 20.47
N ALA A 355 -9.42 -24.03 20.52
CA ALA A 355 -8.27 -23.87 21.42
C ALA A 355 -8.66 -23.90 22.91
N GLU A 356 -9.89 -23.51 23.25
CA GLU A 356 -10.41 -23.61 24.62
C GLU A 356 -10.72 -25.05 25.04
N LYS A 357 -10.95 -25.94 24.07
CA LYS A 357 -11.34 -27.34 24.33
C LYS A 357 -10.17 -28.31 24.22
N TYR A 358 -9.14 -27.96 23.45
CA TYR A 358 -8.04 -28.86 23.14
C TYR A 358 -6.70 -28.13 23.32
N GLU A 359 -5.94 -28.52 24.35
CA GLU A 359 -4.65 -27.89 24.69
C GLU A 359 -3.64 -28.00 23.54
N VAL A 360 -3.60 -29.13 22.81
CA VAL A 360 -2.76 -29.31 21.61
C VAL A 360 -2.96 -28.21 20.56
N ILE A 361 -4.20 -27.72 20.41
CA ILE A 361 -4.52 -26.65 19.46
C ILE A 361 -3.99 -25.32 19.97
N LYS A 362 -4.10 -25.06 21.27
CA LYS A 362 -3.55 -23.86 21.91
C LYS A 362 -2.03 -23.82 21.79
N LEU A 363 -1.35 -24.94 22.07
CA LEU A 363 0.10 -25.07 21.89
C LEU A 363 0.51 -24.86 20.42
N LEU A 364 -0.23 -25.42 19.45
CA LEU A 364 0.04 -25.22 18.03
C LEU A 364 -0.14 -23.77 17.59
N LEU A 365 -1.17 -23.08 18.09
CA LEU A 365 -1.41 -21.67 17.80
C LEU A 365 -0.31 -20.79 18.39
N GLU A 366 0.15 -21.09 19.61
CA GLU A 366 1.28 -20.42 20.25
C GLU A 366 2.57 -20.63 19.44
N TYR A 367 2.89 -21.89 19.09
CA TYR A 367 4.05 -22.23 18.27
C TYR A 367 4.06 -21.46 16.95
N ARG A 368 2.97 -21.51 16.19
CA ARG A 368 2.85 -20.77 14.92
C ARG A 368 2.98 -19.25 15.10
N LYS A 369 2.45 -18.70 16.20
CA LYS A 369 2.61 -17.27 16.52
C LYS A 369 4.08 -16.94 16.77
N ILE A 370 4.78 -17.72 17.58
CA ILE A 370 6.18 -17.49 17.97
C ILE A 370 7.11 -17.69 16.79
N THR A 371 6.99 -18.78 16.03
CA THR A 371 7.82 -19.03 14.85
C THR A 371 7.68 -17.91 13.82
N LYS A 372 6.44 -17.41 13.59
CA LYS A 372 6.23 -16.25 12.72
C LYS A 372 6.81 -14.97 13.32
N LEU A 373 6.62 -14.73 14.62
CA LEU A 373 7.16 -13.54 15.29
C LEU A 373 8.69 -13.50 15.22
N SER A 374 9.36 -14.60 15.58
CA SER A 374 10.82 -14.75 15.52
C SER A 374 11.31 -14.61 14.08
N GLY A 375 10.89 -15.53 13.20
CA GLY A 375 11.47 -15.62 11.85
C GLY A 375 11.13 -14.43 10.96
N THR A 376 9.87 -13.96 10.98
CA THR A 376 9.47 -12.83 10.14
C THR A 376 9.96 -11.52 10.74
N TYR A 377 9.67 -11.20 12.01
CA TYR A 377 9.86 -9.83 12.49
C TYR A 377 11.15 -9.64 13.29
N ILE A 378 11.40 -10.48 14.29
CA ILE A 378 12.50 -10.24 15.24
C ILE A 378 13.87 -10.57 14.63
N ASP A 379 13.96 -11.62 13.82
CA ASP A 379 15.23 -12.06 13.24
C ASP A 379 15.51 -11.39 11.89
N ALA A 380 14.51 -11.23 11.03
CA ALA A 380 14.72 -10.76 9.65
C ALA A 380 14.69 -9.23 9.50
N LEU A 381 13.83 -8.50 10.21
CA LEU A 381 13.75 -7.03 10.06
C LEU A 381 15.07 -6.31 10.43
N PRO A 382 15.80 -6.68 11.50
CA PRO A 382 17.13 -6.10 11.78
C PRO A 382 18.11 -6.16 10.62
N THR A 383 18.05 -7.23 9.81
CA THR A 383 18.93 -7.40 8.64
C THR A 383 18.63 -6.43 7.49
N LYS A 384 17.49 -5.72 7.55
CA LYS A 384 17.05 -4.73 6.56
C LYS A 384 17.44 -3.31 6.92
N GLN A 385 18.14 -3.10 8.04
CA GLN A 385 18.64 -1.79 8.41
C GLN A 385 19.70 -1.35 7.38
N ASN A 386 19.54 -0.15 6.83
CA ASN A 386 20.50 0.38 5.88
C ASN A 386 21.85 0.61 6.60
N PRO A 387 22.97 0.12 6.05
CA PRO A 387 24.25 0.15 6.73
C PRO A 387 24.83 1.56 6.88
N THR A 388 24.41 2.51 6.04
CA THR A 388 24.87 3.90 6.03
C THR A 388 24.06 4.74 6.99
N THR A 389 22.73 4.73 6.87
CA THR A 389 21.86 5.57 7.71
C THR A 389 21.67 4.99 9.11
N LYS A 390 21.97 3.69 9.30
CA LYS A 390 21.64 2.91 10.50
C LYS A 390 20.15 2.95 10.83
N ARG A 391 19.30 3.10 9.81
CA ARG A 391 17.84 3.10 9.94
C ARG A 391 17.24 2.11 8.96
N TRP A 392 16.11 1.54 9.33
CA TRP A 392 15.27 0.82 8.39
C TRP A 392 14.35 1.82 7.69
N HIS A 393 14.26 1.78 6.37
CA HIS A 393 13.41 2.67 5.58
C HIS A 393 12.25 1.86 4.99
N SER A 394 11.04 2.07 5.52
CA SER A 394 9.83 1.45 4.97
C SER A 394 9.36 2.25 3.77
N ARG A 395 8.94 1.57 2.71
CA ARG A 395 8.20 2.19 1.61
C ARG A 395 6.74 2.43 1.99
N PHE A 396 6.16 3.54 1.55
CA PHE A 396 4.76 3.90 1.70
C PHE A 396 4.10 4.13 0.34
N ASN A 397 2.96 3.49 0.14
CA ASN A 397 2.13 3.74 -1.04
C ASN A 397 0.88 4.54 -0.62
N PRO A 398 0.76 5.84 -1.01
CA PRO A 398 -0.39 6.69 -0.66
C PRO A 398 -1.70 6.25 -1.30
N MET A 399 -1.63 5.41 -2.32
CA MET A 399 -2.77 4.87 -3.06
C MET A 399 -2.91 3.35 -2.86
N GLY A 400 -2.27 2.80 -1.81
CA GLY A 400 -2.17 1.37 -1.58
C GLY A 400 -3.49 0.63 -1.46
N THR A 401 -4.55 1.28 -0.96
CA THR A 401 -5.91 0.73 -0.98
C THR A 401 -6.80 1.45 -1.99
N VAL A 402 -7.79 0.74 -2.54
CA VAL A 402 -8.83 1.33 -3.41
C VAL A 402 -9.64 2.43 -2.71
N THR A 403 -9.66 2.44 -1.37
CA THR A 403 -10.29 3.48 -0.56
C THR A 403 -9.39 4.69 -0.34
N GLY A 404 -8.12 4.65 -0.74
CA GLY A 404 -7.17 5.75 -0.62
C GLY A 404 -6.40 5.79 0.71
N ARG A 405 -6.48 4.73 1.52
CA ARG A 405 -5.60 4.59 2.69
C ARG A 405 -4.19 4.23 2.25
N PHE A 406 -3.22 4.70 3.02
CA PHE A 406 -1.83 4.28 2.86
C PHE A 406 -1.70 2.78 3.06
N SER A 407 -0.80 2.19 2.29
CA SER A 407 -0.18 0.92 2.66
C SER A 407 1.32 1.14 2.84
N SER A 408 2.00 0.20 3.48
CA SER A 408 3.45 0.21 3.58
C SER A 408 4.03 -1.17 3.28
N GLY A 409 5.31 -1.20 2.92
CA GLY A 409 6.05 -2.46 2.79
C GLY A 409 5.64 -3.34 1.62
N LYS A 410 5.01 -2.79 0.58
CA LYS A 410 4.85 -3.49 -0.70
C LYS A 410 5.30 -2.55 -1.82
N ASP A 411 6.46 -2.86 -2.37
CA ASP A 411 7.03 -2.36 -3.59
C ASP A 411 6.86 -3.48 -4.63
N GLU A 412 6.12 -3.20 -5.70
CA GLU A 412 5.79 -4.20 -6.72
C GLU A 412 6.97 -4.53 -7.64
N ASP A 413 7.98 -3.66 -7.65
CA ASP A 413 9.17 -3.77 -8.50
C ASP A 413 10.41 -4.21 -7.70
N ALA A 414 10.32 -4.31 -6.36
CA ALA A 414 11.40 -4.85 -5.54
C ALA A 414 11.48 -6.38 -5.61
N GLU A 415 12.68 -6.92 -5.84
CA GLU A 415 12.94 -8.37 -5.92
C GLU A 415 12.81 -9.09 -4.56
N ASP A 416 12.89 -8.36 -3.45
CA ASP A 416 12.84 -8.94 -2.11
C ASP A 416 11.40 -9.39 -1.76
N SER A 417 11.23 -10.69 -1.53
CA SER A 417 9.94 -11.26 -1.12
C SER A 417 9.58 -10.99 0.35
N ASN A 418 10.54 -10.52 1.16
CA ASN A 418 10.39 -10.30 2.61
C ASN A 418 10.28 -8.82 2.95
N GLN A 419 9.30 -8.14 2.36
CA GLN A 419 9.06 -6.73 2.64
C GLN A 419 8.24 -6.53 3.92
N PHE A 420 8.64 -5.54 4.70
CA PHE A 420 8.07 -5.27 6.02
C PHE A 420 7.12 -4.08 5.97
N ASN A 421 5.93 -4.28 6.53
CA ASN A 421 4.91 -3.24 6.63
C ASN A 421 4.93 -2.64 8.05
N VAL A 422 5.30 -1.38 8.18
CA VAL A 422 5.35 -0.71 9.49
C VAL A 422 3.97 -0.64 10.15
N GLN A 423 2.88 -0.50 9.39
CA GLN A 423 1.53 -0.42 9.95
C GLN A 423 1.06 -1.74 10.60
N ASN A 424 1.64 -2.88 10.21
CA ASN A 424 1.20 -4.22 10.63
C ASN A 424 2.16 -4.90 11.62
N GLN A 425 3.03 -4.14 12.30
CA GLN A 425 3.98 -4.70 13.28
C GLN A 425 3.24 -5.27 14.50
N PRO A 426 3.46 -6.56 14.87
CA PRO A 426 2.94 -7.14 16.10
C PRO A 426 3.39 -6.34 17.32
N TYR A 427 2.54 -6.23 18.35
CA TYR A 427 2.83 -5.45 19.55
C TYR A 427 4.20 -5.82 20.19
N GLU A 428 4.52 -7.12 20.21
CA GLU A 428 5.79 -7.62 20.72
C GLU A 428 7.00 -7.15 19.88
N ALA A 429 6.84 -7.02 18.55
CA ALA A 429 7.87 -6.54 17.64
C ALA A 429 8.01 -5.01 17.65
N ARG A 430 6.92 -4.26 17.92
CA ARG A 430 6.96 -2.79 18.06
C ARG A 430 8.00 -2.33 19.09
N LYS A 431 8.25 -3.15 20.12
CA LYS A 431 9.26 -2.87 21.14
C LYS A 431 10.68 -2.75 20.56
N MET A 432 10.96 -3.28 19.38
CA MET A 432 12.26 -3.10 18.75
C MET A 432 12.50 -1.67 18.25
N PHE A 433 11.44 -0.89 18.05
CA PHE A 433 11.53 0.45 17.48
C PHE A 433 11.76 1.49 18.57
N MET A 434 12.77 2.33 18.37
CA MET A 434 13.23 3.31 19.36
C MET A 434 13.16 4.74 18.81
N ALA A 435 12.92 5.69 19.72
CA ALA A 435 13.25 7.09 19.46
C ALA A 435 14.78 7.24 19.39
N PRO A 436 15.31 8.16 18.57
CA PRO A 436 16.73 8.54 18.65
C PRO A 436 17.10 9.16 19.99
N ASP A 437 18.39 9.15 20.30
CA ASP A 437 18.91 9.80 21.50
C ASP A 437 18.53 11.29 21.54
N GLY A 438 18.13 11.77 22.73
CA GLY A 438 17.65 13.14 22.94
C GLY A 438 16.25 13.43 22.36
N LYS A 439 15.57 12.42 21.82
CA LYS A 439 14.23 12.55 21.26
C LYS A 439 13.24 11.56 21.89
N VAL A 440 11.96 11.82 21.63
CA VAL A 440 10.84 10.94 21.96
C VAL A 440 9.94 10.75 20.75
N LEU A 441 9.16 9.69 20.76
CA LEU A 441 8.04 9.52 19.83
C LEU A 441 6.76 10.01 20.51
N VAL A 442 5.99 10.83 19.81
CA VAL A 442 4.65 11.25 20.22
C VAL A 442 3.65 10.70 19.22
N SER A 443 2.87 9.73 19.66
CA SER A 443 1.76 9.17 18.89
C SER A 443 0.50 9.98 19.15
N ALA A 444 -0.24 10.29 18.10
CA ALA A 444 -1.55 10.90 18.15
C ALA A 444 -2.52 10.11 17.25
N ASP A 445 -3.50 9.45 17.86
CA ASP A 445 -4.49 8.59 17.20
C ASP A 445 -5.86 9.24 17.15
N PHE A 446 -6.61 9.10 16.06
CA PHE A 446 -7.94 9.69 15.95
C PHE A 446 -8.97 8.93 16.80
N LYS A 447 -9.70 9.65 17.66
CA LYS A 447 -10.79 9.08 18.46
C LYS A 447 -11.99 8.73 17.59
N ALA A 448 -12.17 7.43 17.34
CA ALA A 448 -13.35 6.87 16.70
C ALA A 448 -13.65 7.52 15.32
N GLN A 449 -12.59 7.67 14.50
CA GLN A 449 -12.61 8.39 13.23
C GLN A 449 -13.80 8.00 12.32
N GLU A 450 -13.99 6.70 12.09
CA GLU A 450 -15.00 6.19 11.15
C GLU A 450 -16.45 6.45 11.60
N ILE A 451 -16.74 6.41 12.91
CA ILE A 451 -18.10 6.68 13.41
C ILE A 451 -18.39 8.18 13.44
N ARG A 452 -17.39 9.04 13.68
CA ARG A 452 -17.53 10.51 13.49
C ARG A 452 -17.80 10.86 12.03
N CYS A 453 -17.05 10.26 11.11
CA CYS A 453 -17.29 10.39 9.68
C CYS A 453 -18.70 9.90 9.31
N THR A 454 -19.15 8.78 9.87
CA THR A 454 -20.50 8.25 9.64
C THR A 454 -21.59 9.20 10.15
N ALA A 455 -21.42 9.76 11.35
CA ALA A 455 -22.33 10.76 11.92
C ALA A 455 -22.47 11.98 11.02
N TYR A 456 -21.34 12.49 10.52
CA TYR A 456 -21.32 13.62 9.58
C TYR A 456 -21.96 13.29 8.23
N LEU A 457 -21.60 12.15 7.60
CA LEU A 457 -22.11 11.79 6.27
C LEU A 457 -23.59 11.43 6.26
N SER A 458 -24.10 10.84 7.36
CA SER A 458 -25.51 10.47 7.51
C SER A 458 -26.37 11.58 8.10
N GLY A 459 -25.76 12.53 8.83
CA GLY A 459 -26.47 13.59 9.54
C GLY A 459 -27.33 13.10 10.72
N GLU A 460 -27.03 11.91 11.25
CA GLU A 460 -27.80 11.22 12.30
C GLU A 460 -27.70 11.94 13.65
N PRO A 461 -28.80 12.53 14.16
CA PRO A 461 -28.77 13.32 15.38
C PRO A 461 -28.26 12.56 16.60
N VAL A 462 -28.64 11.28 16.76
CA VAL A 462 -28.23 10.47 17.92
C VAL A 462 -26.71 10.33 18.00
N LEU A 463 -26.04 10.16 16.86
CA LEU A 463 -24.58 10.07 16.81
C LEU A 463 -23.91 11.42 16.99
N ILE A 464 -24.44 12.47 16.36
CA ILE A 464 -23.90 13.84 16.46
C ILE A 464 -23.96 14.32 17.91
N GLU A 465 -25.13 14.20 18.55
CA GLU A 465 -25.36 14.62 19.93
C GLU A 465 -24.47 13.86 20.92
N ALA A 466 -24.23 12.56 20.69
CA ALA A 466 -23.31 11.77 21.51
C ALA A 466 -21.91 12.40 21.52
N PHE A 467 -21.41 12.81 20.35
CA PHE A 467 -20.10 13.48 20.26
C PHE A 467 -20.09 14.89 20.84
N GLU A 468 -21.14 15.68 20.64
CA GLU A 468 -21.27 17.03 21.21
C GLU A 468 -21.30 17.00 22.75
N LYS A 469 -21.89 15.96 23.34
CA LYS A 469 -21.98 15.75 24.79
C LYS A 469 -20.79 14.99 25.38
N GLY A 470 -19.78 14.62 24.57
CA GLY A 470 -18.64 13.82 25.03
C GLY A 470 -19.00 12.39 25.46
N ILE A 471 -20.14 11.87 25.01
CA ILE A 471 -20.61 10.52 25.29
C ILE A 471 -19.96 9.54 24.30
N ASP A 472 -19.35 8.48 24.83
CA ASP A 472 -18.83 7.39 23.99
C ASP A 472 -19.99 6.72 23.21
N PRO A 473 -19.96 6.73 21.87
CA PRO A 473 -21.09 6.26 21.06
C PRO A 473 -21.28 4.75 21.16
N TYR A 474 -20.21 3.97 21.36
CA TYR A 474 -20.30 2.52 21.49
C TYR A 474 -20.91 2.12 22.83
N ALA A 475 -20.49 2.77 23.91
CA ALA A 475 -21.07 2.57 25.23
C ALA A 475 -22.52 3.05 25.28
N ASN A 476 -22.87 4.14 24.58
CA ASN A 476 -24.25 4.60 24.48
C ASN A 476 -25.14 3.56 23.79
N MET A 477 -24.71 3.04 22.63
CA MET A 477 -25.42 1.96 21.94
C MET A 477 -25.51 0.68 22.79
N ALA A 478 -24.43 0.33 23.51
CA ALA A 478 -24.41 -0.81 24.42
C ALA A 478 -25.41 -0.62 25.57
N SER A 479 -25.49 0.58 26.16
CA SER A 479 -26.41 0.91 27.25
C SER A 479 -27.86 0.74 26.80
N MET A 480 -28.18 1.24 25.60
CA MET A 480 -29.50 1.07 24.98
C MET A 480 -29.84 -0.40 24.75
N TYR A 481 -28.89 -1.18 24.21
CA TYR A 481 -29.12 -2.59 23.88
C TYR A 481 -29.22 -3.50 25.11
N TYR A 482 -28.22 -3.47 25.98
CA TYR A 482 -28.16 -4.31 27.18
C TYR A 482 -29.14 -3.83 28.26
N LYS A 483 -29.75 -2.65 28.08
CA LYS A 483 -30.64 -1.99 29.06
C LYS A 483 -29.96 -1.83 30.41
N ARG A 484 -28.67 -1.48 30.38
CA ARG A 484 -27.81 -1.25 31.54
C ARG A 484 -27.40 0.22 31.60
N PRO A 485 -27.17 0.80 32.79
CA PRO A 485 -26.71 2.18 32.92
C PRO A 485 -25.41 2.44 32.12
N TYR A 486 -25.31 3.61 31.49
CA TYR A 486 -24.14 4.00 30.68
C TYR A 486 -22.80 3.77 31.40
N HIS A 487 -22.72 4.14 32.68
CA HIS A 487 -21.48 4.02 33.46
C HIS A 487 -21.05 2.56 33.71
N GLU A 488 -21.97 1.59 33.66
CA GLU A 488 -21.64 0.16 33.81
C GLU A 488 -21.12 -0.47 32.51
N VAL A 489 -21.45 0.13 31.37
CA VAL A 489 -21.06 -0.37 30.04
C VAL A 489 -20.04 0.54 29.36
N ASN A 490 -19.66 1.66 29.95
CA ASN A 490 -18.58 2.51 29.45
C ASN A 490 -17.21 1.94 29.85
N LYS A 491 -16.12 2.61 29.44
CA LYS A 491 -14.76 2.26 29.88
C LYS A 491 -14.65 2.20 31.40
N LEU A 492 -13.87 1.24 31.88
CA LEU A 492 -13.51 1.09 33.29
C LEU A 492 -12.63 2.28 33.76
N PRO A 493 -12.50 2.53 35.08
CA PRO A 493 -11.66 3.63 35.59
C PRO A 493 -10.19 3.58 35.17
N ASN A 494 -9.68 2.39 34.83
CA ASN A 494 -8.33 2.18 34.27
C ASN A 494 -8.24 2.45 32.76
N GLY A 495 -9.33 2.88 32.12
CA GLY A 495 -9.41 3.17 30.69
C GLY A 495 -9.70 1.96 29.79
N GLU A 496 -9.82 0.75 30.33
CA GLU A 496 -10.10 -0.46 29.57
C GLU A 496 -11.56 -0.52 29.10
N ASP A 497 -11.78 -1.10 27.92
CA ASP A 497 -13.13 -1.30 27.39
C ASP A 497 -13.86 -2.42 28.14
N THR A 498 -15.14 -2.21 28.48
CA THR A 498 -16.00 -3.31 28.97
C THR A 498 -16.27 -4.33 27.87
N PRO A 499 -16.62 -5.59 28.22
CA PRO A 499 -17.05 -6.59 27.25
C PRO A 499 -18.21 -6.11 26.38
N GLU A 500 -19.21 -5.44 26.97
CA GLU A 500 -20.38 -4.91 26.29
C GLU A 500 -20.02 -3.82 25.28
N ARG A 501 -19.16 -2.86 25.66
CA ARG A 501 -18.68 -1.81 24.73
C ARG A 501 -17.89 -2.42 23.59
N THR A 502 -17.01 -3.37 23.89
CA THR A 502 -16.19 -4.06 22.89
C THR A 502 -17.06 -4.81 21.90
N ALA A 503 -18.04 -5.56 22.38
CA ALA A 503 -19.01 -6.27 21.56
C ALA A 503 -19.79 -5.28 20.67
N MET A 504 -20.29 -4.18 21.23
CA MET A 504 -21.05 -3.19 20.48
C MET A 504 -20.20 -2.50 19.39
N LYS A 505 -18.93 -2.19 19.67
CA LYS A 505 -17.99 -1.66 18.66
C LYS A 505 -17.83 -2.63 17.48
N VAL A 506 -17.62 -3.91 17.78
CA VAL A 506 -17.45 -4.95 16.75
C VAL A 506 -18.73 -5.08 15.90
N VAL A 507 -19.88 -5.13 16.56
CA VAL A 507 -21.20 -5.22 15.92
C VAL A 507 -21.49 -4.01 15.04
N TRP A 508 -21.21 -2.80 15.53
CA TRP A 508 -21.36 -1.56 14.78
C TRP A 508 -20.56 -1.60 13.48
N LEU A 509 -19.25 -1.88 13.57
CA LEU A 509 -18.38 -1.94 12.40
C LEU A 509 -18.83 -3.02 11.41
N ALA A 510 -19.21 -4.19 11.92
CA ALA A 510 -19.74 -5.29 11.11
C ALA A 510 -21.03 -4.90 10.36
N THR A 511 -21.99 -4.32 11.07
CA THR A 511 -23.30 -3.97 10.52
C THR A 511 -23.24 -2.77 9.57
N LEU A 512 -22.44 -1.75 9.88
CA LEU A 512 -22.19 -0.60 8.99
C LEU A 512 -21.64 -1.05 7.63
N TYR A 513 -20.83 -2.11 7.60
CA TYR A 513 -20.26 -2.69 6.38
C TYR A 513 -21.12 -3.79 5.75
N GLY A 514 -22.41 -3.84 6.09
CA GLY A 514 -23.41 -4.68 5.44
C GLY A 514 -23.22 -6.18 5.73
N MET A 515 -22.77 -6.52 6.93
CA MET A 515 -22.78 -7.90 7.41
C MET A 515 -24.20 -8.48 7.38
N SER A 516 -24.31 -9.75 6.99
CA SER A 516 -25.59 -10.47 6.98
C SER A 516 -26.04 -10.80 8.41
N ASP A 517 -27.34 -10.89 8.61
CA ASP A 517 -27.92 -11.23 9.92
C ASP A 517 -27.45 -12.61 10.42
N TYR A 518 -27.16 -13.54 9.50
CA TYR A 518 -26.58 -14.84 9.85
C TYR A 518 -25.18 -14.70 10.46
N SER A 519 -24.32 -13.91 9.83
CA SER A 519 -22.96 -13.66 10.33
C SER A 519 -22.97 -12.84 11.63
N LEU A 520 -23.93 -11.93 11.77
CA LEU A 520 -24.15 -11.18 13.01
C LEU A 520 -24.58 -12.10 14.15
N ALA A 521 -25.51 -13.03 13.88
CA ALA A 521 -25.96 -14.02 14.85
C ALA A 521 -24.81 -14.92 15.33
N GLU A 522 -23.99 -15.42 14.40
CA GLU A 522 -22.79 -16.20 14.73
C GLU A 522 -21.81 -15.41 15.60
N MET A 523 -21.57 -14.14 15.27
CA MET A 523 -20.66 -13.25 16.01
C MET A 523 -21.15 -12.94 17.43
N LEU A 524 -22.47 -12.81 17.61
CA LEU A 524 -23.09 -12.52 18.90
C LEU A 524 -23.48 -13.78 19.70
N GLY A 525 -23.31 -14.98 19.14
CA GLY A 525 -23.80 -16.22 19.76
C GLY A 525 -25.32 -16.30 19.86
N LEU A 526 -26.04 -15.58 18.99
CA LEU A 526 -27.49 -15.47 18.98
C LEU A 526 -28.12 -16.38 17.92
N LYS A 527 -29.44 -16.58 18.02
CA LYS A 527 -30.23 -17.10 16.90
C LYS A 527 -30.40 -15.99 15.85
N LYS A 528 -30.56 -16.39 14.57
CA LYS A 528 -30.78 -15.44 13.46
C LYS A 528 -31.91 -14.44 13.74
N ALA A 529 -33.04 -14.91 14.28
CA ALA A 529 -34.18 -14.05 14.58
C ALA A 529 -33.85 -12.95 15.62
N GLU A 530 -33.06 -13.28 16.64
CA GLU A 530 -32.63 -12.34 17.68
C GLU A 530 -31.64 -11.30 17.11
N ALA A 531 -30.73 -11.73 16.23
CA ALA A 531 -29.81 -10.81 15.54
C ALA A 531 -30.54 -9.86 14.57
N THR A 532 -31.57 -10.33 13.86
CA THR A 532 -32.42 -9.49 13.01
C THR A 532 -33.18 -8.46 13.85
N ALA A 533 -33.84 -8.89 14.93
CA ALA A 533 -34.58 -7.98 15.82
C ALA A 533 -33.66 -6.91 16.45
N PHE A 534 -32.47 -7.32 16.90
CA PHE A 534 -31.48 -6.38 17.41
C PHE A 534 -31.07 -5.32 16.38
N LYS A 535 -30.78 -5.76 15.15
CA LYS A 535 -30.38 -4.87 14.06
C LYS A 535 -31.52 -3.89 13.72
N GLU A 536 -32.76 -4.38 13.66
CA GLU A 536 -33.94 -3.55 13.44
C GLU A 536 -34.13 -2.51 14.55
N GLU A 537 -34.01 -2.91 15.82
CA GLU A 537 -34.12 -2.01 16.97
C GLU A 537 -33.05 -0.91 16.92
N LEU A 538 -31.77 -1.28 16.74
CA LEU A 538 -30.66 -0.35 16.65
C LEU A 538 -30.85 0.70 15.54
N PHE A 539 -31.21 0.24 14.33
CA PHE A 539 -31.38 1.10 13.17
C PHE A 539 -32.71 1.88 13.18
N SER A 540 -33.73 1.41 13.89
CA SER A 540 -34.97 2.17 14.13
C SER A 540 -34.74 3.40 15.01
N GLY A 541 -33.80 3.31 15.96
CA GLY A 541 -33.35 4.44 16.77
C GLY A 541 -32.46 5.44 16.01
N MET A 542 -32.03 5.12 14.79
CA MET A 542 -31.16 5.95 13.95
C MET A 542 -31.72 6.07 12.52
N PRO A 543 -32.88 6.73 12.34
CA PRO A 543 -33.62 6.71 11.08
C PRO A 543 -32.89 7.38 9.92
N LYS A 544 -32.09 8.43 10.16
CA LYS A 544 -31.33 9.08 9.07
C LYS A 544 -30.16 8.22 8.61
N LEU A 545 -29.48 7.55 9.54
CA LEU A 545 -28.46 6.55 9.20
C LEU A 545 -29.06 5.44 8.34
N SER A 546 -30.19 4.88 8.74
CA SER A 546 -30.89 3.83 8.00
C SER A 546 -31.27 4.25 6.58
N ALA A 547 -31.82 5.46 6.44
CA ALA A 547 -32.13 6.04 5.13
C ALA A 547 -30.87 6.25 4.28
N TRP A 548 -29.78 6.72 4.88
CA TRP A 548 -28.50 6.93 4.21
C TRP A 548 -27.86 5.63 3.73
N LEU A 549 -27.88 4.56 4.54
CA LEU A 549 -27.40 3.23 4.15
C LEU A 549 -28.17 2.68 2.95
N LYS A 550 -29.50 2.78 2.98
CA LYS A 550 -30.35 2.36 1.85
C LYS A 550 -30.07 3.17 0.60
N ALA A 551 -29.96 4.50 0.73
CA ALA A 551 -29.64 5.38 -0.39
C ALA A 551 -28.28 5.07 -1.02
N ASN A 552 -27.28 4.65 -0.22
CA ASN A 552 -25.98 4.21 -0.74
C ASN A 552 -26.11 2.97 -1.62
N GLU A 553 -26.83 1.95 -1.16
CA GLU A 553 -27.05 0.72 -1.95
C GLU A 553 -27.78 1.01 -3.26
N GLU A 554 -28.84 1.84 -3.20
CA GLU A 554 -29.58 2.27 -4.39
C GLU A 554 -28.70 3.08 -5.36
N HIS A 555 -27.84 3.96 -4.84
CA HIS A 555 -26.90 4.74 -5.64
C HIS A 555 -25.86 3.85 -6.33
N VAL A 556 -25.29 2.87 -5.62
CA VAL A 556 -24.37 1.88 -6.21
C VAL A 556 -25.08 1.05 -7.28
N ALA A 557 -26.30 0.59 -7.04
CA ALA A 557 -27.07 -0.18 -8.01
C ALA A 557 -27.34 0.61 -9.29
N LYS A 558 -27.64 1.90 -9.16
CA LYS A 558 -27.99 2.77 -10.28
C LYS A 558 -26.76 3.23 -11.07
N TYR A 559 -25.75 3.76 -10.38
CA TYR A 559 -24.63 4.46 -11.00
C TYR A 559 -23.33 3.66 -11.03
N GLY A 560 -23.19 2.64 -10.16
CA GLY A 560 -22.00 1.81 -10.10
C GLY A 560 -20.78 2.54 -9.56
N PHE A 561 -20.96 3.55 -8.70
CA PHE A 561 -19.87 4.20 -7.96
C PHE A 561 -20.41 4.88 -6.70
N VAL A 562 -19.54 5.36 -5.83
CA VAL A 562 -19.84 6.28 -4.72
C VAL A 562 -18.78 7.37 -4.63
N TRP A 563 -19.10 8.44 -3.92
CA TRP A 563 -18.18 9.54 -3.60
C TRP A 563 -17.78 9.51 -2.12
N ALA A 564 -16.50 9.75 -1.86
CA ALA A 564 -16.02 10.18 -0.55
C ALA A 564 -16.48 11.62 -0.25
N ASP A 565 -16.12 12.14 0.92
CA ASP A 565 -16.50 13.48 1.36
C ASP A 565 -16.17 14.55 0.31
N LYS A 566 -17.06 15.54 0.22
CA LYS A 566 -16.99 16.66 -0.74
C LYS A 566 -16.81 16.25 -2.20
N GLN A 567 -17.06 14.98 -2.56
CA GLN A 567 -16.78 14.43 -3.90
C GLN A 567 -15.31 14.52 -4.32
N GLN A 568 -14.39 14.59 -3.36
CA GLN A 568 -12.95 14.70 -3.62
C GLN A 568 -12.34 13.41 -4.18
N ARG A 569 -12.96 12.25 -3.89
CA ARG A 569 -12.52 10.94 -4.41
C ARG A 569 -13.71 10.06 -4.81
N LYS A 570 -13.59 9.37 -5.94
CA LYS A 570 -14.60 8.43 -6.46
C LYS A 570 -14.16 6.99 -6.23
N ARG A 571 -15.08 6.13 -5.79
CA ARG A 571 -14.94 4.67 -5.80
C ARG A 571 -15.92 4.07 -6.82
N ARG A 572 -15.41 3.48 -7.89
CA ARG A 572 -16.10 2.80 -8.99
C ARG A 572 -16.37 1.33 -8.64
N LEU A 573 -17.63 0.95 -8.69
CA LEU A 573 -18.17 -0.36 -8.32
C LEU A 573 -19.08 -0.89 -9.45
N PRO A 574 -18.53 -1.19 -10.65
CA PRO A 574 -19.33 -1.57 -11.82
C PRO A 574 -20.17 -2.82 -11.59
N ASP A 575 -19.68 -3.77 -10.78
CA ASP A 575 -20.40 -4.99 -10.38
C ASP A 575 -21.74 -4.69 -9.67
N GLY A 576 -21.89 -3.51 -9.06
CA GLY A 576 -23.14 -3.08 -8.43
C GLY A 576 -24.31 -2.94 -9.42
N LYS A 577 -24.00 -2.67 -10.69
CA LYS A 577 -25.01 -2.50 -11.76
C LYS A 577 -25.47 -3.81 -12.39
N LEU A 578 -24.86 -4.94 -12.03
CA LEU A 578 -25.23 -6.24 -12.59
C LEU A 578 -26.62 -6.67 -12.10
N LYS A 579 -27.39 -7.31 -12.98
CA LYS A 579 -28.69 -7.88 -12.60
C LYS A 579 -28.50 -9.17 -11.81
N ARG A 580 -29.23 -9.33 -10.71
CA ARG A 580 -29.22 -10.56 -9.91
C ARG A 580 -29.75 -11.74 -10.72
N LYS A 581 -29.15 -12.92 -10.51
CA LYS A 581 -29.66 -14.21 -10.99
C LYS A 581 -30.61 -14.78 -9.94
N ASN A 582 -31.77 -15.27 -10.36
CA ASN A 582 -32.75 -15.87 -9.46
C ASN A 582 -32.31 -17.29 -9.08
N ILE A 583 -32.12 -17.58 -7.80
CA ILE A 583 -31.80 -18.94 -7.31
C ILE A 583 -33.05 -19.43 -6.56
N PRO A 584 -33.67 -20.55 -6.97
CA PRO A 584 -34.86 -21.06 -6.29
C PRO A 584 -34.66 -21.29 -4.79
N TYR A 585 -35.70 -21.04 -3.99
CA TYR A 585 -35.67 -21.27 -2.56
C TYR A 585 -35.27 -22.73 -2.23
N GLY A 586 -34.42 -22.91 -1.22
CA GLY A 586 -33.88 -24.23 -0.84
C GLY A 586 -32.80 -24.79 -1.77
N LYS A 587 -32.51 -24.15 -2.91
CA LYS A 587 -31.46 -24.59 -3.87
C LYS A 587 -30.16 -23.80 -3.76
N TRP A 588 -30.00 -23.03 -2.68
CA TRP A 588 -28.80 -22.20 -2.51
C TRP A 588 -27.51 -23.01 -2.55
N ASN A 589 -27.45 -24.21 -1.96
CA ASN A 589 -26.21 -25.03 -1.94
C ASN A 589 -26.10 -26.03 -3.10
N ASP A 590 -27.04 -26.03 -4.05
CA ASP A 590 -27.01 -26.96 -5.18
C ASP A 590 -25.87 -26.58 -6.15
N PRO A 591 -24.93 -27.49 -6.49
CA PRO A 591 -23.81 -27.22 -7.39
C PRO A 591 -24.22 -26.62 -8.73
N LYS A 592 -25.44 -26.90 -9.21
CA LYS A 592 -26.00 -26.35 -10.45
C LYS A 592 -26.04 -24.81 -10.46
N TYR A 593 -26.20 -24.17 -9.31
CA TYR A 593 -26.30 -22.70 -9.19
C TYR A 593 -25.00 -22.03 -8.72
N ASP A 594 -23.86 -22.73 -8.75
CA ASP A 594 -22.59 -22.18 -8.23
C ASP A 594 -22.16 -20.90 -8.93
N GLU A 595 -22.22 -20.86 -10.26
CA GLU A 595 -21.90 -19.66 -11.03
C GLU A 595 -22.88 -18.51 -10.74
N TRP A 596 -24.15 -18.81 -10.48
CA TRP A 596 -25.15 -17.78 -10.14
C TRP A 596 -24.91 -17.23 -8.73
N ARG A 597 -24.47 -18.07 -7.79
CA ARG A 597 -24.02 -17.63 -6.46
C ARG A 597 -22.81 -16.73 -6.57
N LYS A 598 -21.77 -17.13 -7.31
CA LYS A 598 -20.56 -16.33 -7.54
C LYS A 598 -20.91 -14.98 -8.16
N HIS A 599 -21.79 -14.96 -9.17
CA HIS A 599 -22.30 -13.74 -9.79
C HIS A 599 -23.01 -12.84 -8.77
N ASN A 600 -24.00 -13.36 -8.04
CA ASN A 600 -24.72 -12.59 -7.02
C ASN A 600 -23.79 -12.13 -5.87
N ALA A 601 -22.74 -12.89 -5.55
CA ALA A 601 -21.75 -12.54 -4.54
C ALA A 601 -20.89 -11.34 -4.95
N LYS A 602 -20.62 -11.13 -6.25
CA LYS A 602 -19.96 -9.91 -6.76
C LYS A 602 -20.82 -8.68 -6.51
N ILE A 603 -22.11 -8.75 -6.83
CA ILE A 603 -23.10 -7.67 -6.56
C ILE A 603 -23.14 -7.35 -5.07
N ASN A 604 -23.31 -8.37 -4.22
CA ASN A 604 -23.35 -8.19 -2.77
C ASN A 604 -22.06 -7.55 -2.21
N ARG A 605 -20.91 -7.90 -2.81
CA ARG A 605 -19.62 -7.30 -2.44
C ARG A 605 -19.57 -5.82 -2.83
N ALA A 606 -20.03 -5.46 -4.03
CA ALA A 606 -20.11 -4.08 -4.47
C ALA A 606 -21.00 -3.23 -3.55
N MET A 607 -22.17 -3.73 -3.14
CA MET A 607 -23.05 -3.01 -2.20
C MET A 607 -22.37 -2.74 -0.86
N ARG A 608 -21.75 -3.76 -0.25
CA ARG A 608 -20.99 -3.60 1.00
C ARG A 608 -19.83 -2.62 0.87
N GLN A 609 -19.11 -2.69 -0.25
CA GLN A 609 -18.00 -1.79 -0.54
C GLN A 609 -18.45 -0.34 -0.74
N GLY A 610 -19.68 -0.10 -1.18
CA GLY A 610 -20.24 1.25 -1.35
C GLY A 610 -20.18 2.07 -0.06
N THR A 611 -20.88 1.64 0.98
CA THR A 611 -20.87 2.34 2.28
C THR A 611 -19.48 2.40 2.88
N ASN A 612 -18.74 1.28 2.86
CA ASN A 612 -17.37 1.23 3.40
C ASN A 612 -16.45 2.25 2.72
N ALA A 613 -16.49 2.37 1.39
CA ALA A 613 -15.65 3.31 0.67
C ALA A 613 -15.99 4.77 0.96
N ARG A 614 -17.27 5.10 1.19
CA ARG A 614 -17.64 6.46 1.61
C ARG A 614 -17.01 6.81 2.97
N VAL A 615 -17.09 5.92 3.95
CA VAL A 615 -16.57 6.17 5.31
C VAL A 615 -15.04 6.12 5.32
N GLN A 616 -14.43 5.03 4.83
CA GLN A 616 -12.99 4.86 4.86
C GLN A 616 -12.25 5.82 3.94
N GLY A 617 -12.82 6.11 2.76
CA GLY A 617 -12.22 7.07 1.83
C GLY A 617 -12.25 8.49 2.35
N SER A 618 -13.34 8.89 3.01
CA SER A 618 -13.40 10.19 3.69
C SER A 618 -12.41 10.27 4.85
N SER A 619 -12.35 9.21 5.66
CA SER A 619 -11.39 9.12 6.77
C SER A 619 -9.93 9.20 6.26
N ALA A 620 -9.63 8.57 5.11
CA ALA A 620 -8.32 8.68 4.47
C ALA A 620 -7.98 10.11 4.01
N ILE A 621 -8.98 10.84 3.47
CA ILE A 621 -8.81 12.27 3.13
C ILE A 621 -8.44 13.07 4.39
N GLN A 622 -9.14 12.87 5.51
CA GLN A 622 -8.80 13.53 6.78
C GLN A 622 -7.36 13.23 7.20
N THR A 623 -6.95 11.96 7.18
CA THR A 623 -5.59 11.58 7.57
C THR A 623 -4.55 12.23 6.66
N LYS A 624 -4.75 12.22 5.34
CA LYS A 624 -3.82 12.84 4.37
C LYS A 624 -3.67 14.35 4.56
N VAL A 625 -4.79 15.07 4.72
CA VAL A 625 -4.77 16.51 5.01
C VAL A 625 -4.05 16.79 6.33
N THR A 626 -4.31 15.98 7.35
CA THR A 626 -3.67 16.10 8.66
C THR A 626 -2.16 15.82 8.58
N MET A 627 -1.73 14.86 7.77
CA MET A 627 -0.30 14.57 7.52
C MET A 627 0.42 15.76 6.88
N ILE A 628 -0.20 16.42 5.90
CA ILE A 628 0.37 17.62 5.27
C ILE A 628 0.57 18.71 6.33
N LYS A 629 -0.43 18.95 7.19
CA LYS A 629 -0.33 19.94 8.28
C LYS A 629 0.69 19.56 9.35
N ALA A 630 0.76 18.28 9.71
CA ALA A 630 1.79 17.75 10.60
C ALA A 630 3.20 17.98 10.03
N HIS A 631 3.38 17.67 8.74
CA HIS A 631 4.65 17.85 8.05
C HIS A 631 5.07 19.31 7.89
N GLU A 632 4.13 20.20 7.53
CA GLU A 632 4.34 21.64 7.52
C GLU A 632 4.82 22.16 8.88
N GLU A 633 4.26 21.64 9.98
CA GLU A 633 4.67 22.04 11.33
C GLU A 633 6.05 21.49 11.71
N CYS A 634 6.33 20.21 11.39
CA CYS A 634 7.66 19.62 11.60
C CYS A 634 8.74 20.42 10.88
N LYS A 635 8.49 20.90 9.65
CA LYS A 635 9.45 21.70 8.89
C LYS A 635 9.80 23.06 9.51
N LYS A 636 8.96 23.59 10.41
CA LYS A 636 9.19 24.87 11.09
C LYS A 636 9.99 24.72 12.38
N ARG A 637 10.17 23.50 12.87
CA ARG A 637 10.70 23.21 14.21
C ARG A 637 11.92 22.32 14.10
N GLU A 638 13.03 22.79 14.66
CA GLU A 638 14.26 22.01 14.67
C GLU A 638 14.07 20.69 15.44
N GLY A 639 14.58 19.60 14.87
CA GLY A 639 14.50 18.27 15.48
C GLY A 639 13.15 17.57 15.36
N TRP A 640 12.11 18.22 14.82
CA TRP A 640 10.80 17.60 14.60
C TRP A 640 10.74 16.86 13.26
N ALA A 641 10.16 15.68 13.28
CA ALA A 641 9.95 14.88 12.09
C ALA A 641 8.64 14.10 12.20
N LEU A 642 7.96 13.89 11.07
CA LEU A 642 6.91 12.88 11.01
C LEU A 642 7.60 11.52 10.90
N TRP A 643 7.42 10.68 11.92
CA TRP A 643 8.09 9.38 12.06
C TRP A 643 7.33 8.26 11.35
N GLY A 644 6.00 8.30 11.39
CA GLY A 644 5.17 7.25 10.81
C GLY A 644 3.71 7.63 10.72
N THR A 645 2.97 6.91 9.87
CA THR A 645 1.51 6.83 9.94
C THR A 645 1.09 5.37 10.03
N ILE A 646 0.26 5.04 11.03
CA ILE A 646 -0.23 3.68 11.29
C ILE A 646 -1.75 3.74 11.34
N HIS A 647 -2.42 3.27 10.30
CA HIS A 647 -3.87 3.42 10.16
C HIS A 647 -4.32 4.89 10.21
N ASP A 648 -4.94 5.32 11.30
CA ASP A 648 -5.39 6.69 11.60
C ASP A 648 -4.50 7.42 12.63
N GLU A 649 -3.42 6.79 13.06
CA GLU A 649 -2.39 7.33 13.95
C GLU A 649 -1.30 8.07 13.16
N LEU A 650 -0.92 9.25 13.65
CA LEU A 650 0.31 9.95 13.27
C LEU A 650 1.31 9.88 14.40
N VAL A 651 2.56 9.51 14.09
CA VAL A 651 3.65 9.45 15.05
C VAL A 651 4.69 10.49 14.69
N PHE A 652 5.02 11.34 15.64
CA PHE A 652 6.02 12.39 15.54
C PHE A 652 7.28 11.94 16.27
N GLU A 653 8.44 12.27 15.72
CA GLU A 653 9.74 12.21 16.41
C GLU A 653 10.11 13.65 16.78
N ILE A 654 10.19 13.97 18.08
CA ILE A 654 10.44 15.35 18.55
C ILE A 654 11.51 15.36 19.66
N PRO A 655 12.20 16.50 19.89
CA PRO A 655 13.14 16.66 21.01
C PRO A 655 12.52 16.34 22.37
N GLU A 656 13.29 15.73 23.28
CA GLU A 656 12.81 15.31 24.62
C GLU A 656 12.49 16.50 25.56
N ASP A 657 12.97 17.70 25.24
CA ASP A 657 12.68 18.96 25.94
C ASP A 657 11.37 19.64 25.47
N PHE A 658 10.53 18.93 24.70
CA PHE A 658 9.21 19.40 24.32
C PHE A 658 8.34 19.84 25.52
N THR A 659 7.46 20.80 25.26
CA THR A 659 6.59 21.44 26.23
C THR A 659 5.14 20.94 26.14
N ARG A 660 4.30 21.32 27.09
CA ARG A 660 2.84 21.07 27.01
C ARG A 660 2.20 21.78 25.80
N GLU A 661 2.74 22.92 25.38
CA GLU A 661 2.24 23.65 24.20
C GLU A 661 2.55 22.91 22.89
N ASP A 662 3.64 22.15 22.87
CA ASP A 662 4.00 21.30 21.73
C ASP A 662 3.00 20.14 21.57
N ILE A 663 2.61 19.52 22.69
CA ILE A 663 1.55 18.51 22.71
C ILE A 663 0.20 19.12 22.29
N ALA A 664 -0.14 20.31 22.80
CA ALA A 664 -1.35 21.03 22.38
C ALA A 664 -1.33 21.37 20.88
N THR A 665 -0.15 21.64 20.31
CA THR A 665 0.02 21.88 18.87
C THR A 665 -0.29 20.61 18.07
N ILE A 666 0.26 19.45 18.48
CA ILE A 666 -0.03 18.16 17.85
C ILE A 666 -1.54 17.84 17.96
N GLU A 667 -2.16 18.08 19.12
CA GLU A 667 -3.60 17.90 19.30
C GLU A 667 -4.43 18.78 18.37
N ARG A 668 -4.05 20.07 18.22
CA ARG A 668 -4.72 20.98 17.29
C ARG A 668 -4.54 20.54 15.84
N ILE A 669 -3.37 20.06 15.44
CA ILE A 669 -3.15 19.51 14.11
C ILE A 669 -4.12 18.37 13.84
N MET A 670 -4.20 17.38 14.74
CA MET A 670 -5.13 16.27 14.59
C MET A 670 -6.58 16.75 14.53
N THR A 671 -7.00 17.62 15.45
CA THR A 671 -8.41 17.95 15.61
C THR A 671 -8.93 19.01 14.65
N GLN A 672 -8.07 19.89 14.12
CA GLN A 672 -8.47 21.08 13.36
C GLN A 672 -8.09 21.03 11.87
N SER A 673 -7.18 20.16 11.44
CA SER A 673 -6.73 20.10 10.03
C SER A 673 -7.85 19.72 9.06
N TYR A 674 -8.81 18.91 9.50
CA TYR A 674 -9.97 18.51 8.70
C TYR A 674 -11.21 18.43 9.58
N ARG A 675 -12.25 19.23 9.29
CA ARG A 675 -13.47 19.31 10.11
C ARG A 675 -14.64 18.55 9.50
N TRP A 676 -15.34 17.76 10.32
CA TRP A 676 -16.55 17.01 9.97
C TRP A 676 -17.82 17.84 10.21
N GLY A 677 -17.94 19.00 9.55
CA GLY A 677 -19.03 19.94 9.84
C GLY A 677 -19.00 20.37 11.31
N THR A 678 -20.08 20.11 12.05
CA THR A 678 -20.16 20.38 13.51
C THR A 678 -19.66 19.23 14.38
N VAL A 679 -19.43 18.04 13.82
CA VAL A 679 -18.92 16.89 14.58
C VAL A 679 -17.45 17.14 14.91
N ALA A 680 -17.16 17.44 16.18
CA ALA A 680 -15.80 17.67 16.63
C ALA A 680 -14.91 16.43 16.38
N ASN A 681 -13.63 16.62 16.12
CA ASN A 681 -12.65 15.55 16.19
C ASN A 681 -12.19 15.34 17.63
N GLY A 682 -11.52 14.22 17.88
CA GLY A 682 -10.75 14.01 19.09
C GLY A 682 -9.50 13.18 18.78
N THR A 683 -8.51 13.25 19.66
CA THR A 683 -7.31 12.42 19.57
C THR A 683 -6.89 11.87 20.93
N ASP A 684 -6.26 10.70 20.92
CA ASP A 684 -5.53 10.14 22.07
C ASP A 684 -4.03 10.32 21.80
N ILE A 685 -3.31 10.90 22.76
CA ILE A 685 -1.87 11.15 22.66
C ILE A 685 -1.11 10.23 23.61
N ALA A 686 -0.04 9.61 23.12
CA ALA A 686 0.89 8.81 23.90
C ALA A 686 2.34 9.20 23.60
N ILE A 687 3.15 9.40 24.63
CA ILE A 687 4.57 9.72 24.54
C ILE A 687 5.39 8.48 24.86
N MET A 688 6.40 8.17 24.06
CA MET A 688 7.17 6.94 24.21
C MET A 688 8.63 7.10 23.76
N LYS A 689 9.55 6.49 24.49
CA LYS A 689 10.94 6.27 24.03
C LYS A 689 11.07 5.03 23.14
N ARG A 690 10.16 4.08 23.32
CA ARG A 690 10.09 2.80 22.60
C ARG A 690 8.67 2.56 22.14
N TRP A 691 8.49 2.22 20.88
CA TRP A 691 7.15 2.05 20.32
C TRP A 691 6.39 0.92 21.03
N GLY A 692 5.11 1.18 21.34
CA GLY A 692 4.26 0.27 22.12
C GLY A 692 4.42 0.37 23.64
N LYS A 693 5.31 1.22 24.16
CA LYS A 693 5.45 1.54 25.59
C LYS A 693 5.22 3.04 25.84
N GLY A 694 4.01 3.51 25.55
CA GLY A 694 3.64 4.91 25.74
C GLY A 694 3.01 5.20 27.10
N VAL A 695 3.16 6.45 27.54
CA VAL A 695 2.49 7.05 28.70
C VAL A 695 1.68 8.27 28.24
N THR A 696 0.71 8.68 29.03
CA THR A 696 -0.06 9.91 28.75
C THR A 696 0.81 11.16 28.93
N PRO A 697 0.45 12.31 28.31
CA PRO A 697 1.10 13.59 28.58
C PRO A 697 1.22 13.94 30.06
N ASP A 698 0.15 13.73 30.84
CA ASP A 698 0.16 14.05 32.26
C ASP A 698 1.03 13.11 33.10
N GLU A 699 1.13 11.83 32.73
CA GLU A 699 2.10 10.92 33.35
C GLU A 699 3.53 11.31 33.01
N TRP A 700 3.81 11.66 31.76
CA TRP A 700 5.14 12.07 31.32
C TRP A 700 5.66 13.28 32.09
N PHE A 701 4.89 14.37 32.15
CA PHE A 701 5.32 15.59 32.83
C PHE A 701 5.44 15.38 34.35
N ARG A 702 4.56 14.58 34.97
CA ARG A 702 4.70 14.21 36.40
C ARG A 702 5.99 13.44 36.68
N GLN A 703 6.38 12.52 35.81
CA GLN A 703 7.63 11.77 35.95
C GLN A 703 8.86 12.67 35.79
N LYS A 704 8.82 13.66 34.89
CA LYS A 704 9.90 14.65 34.74
C LYS A 704 10.02 15.57 35.95
N GLU A 705 8.90 16.02 36.51
CA GLU A 705 8.87 16.93 37.67
C GLU A 705 9.26 16.21 38.98
N GLY A 706 8.90 14.93 39.14
CA GLY A 706 9.23 14.15 40.33
C GLY A 706 10.63 13.51 40.33
N GLY A 707 11.36 13.57 39.21
CA GLY A 707 12.72 13.07 39.05
C GLY A 707 13.80 14.15 39.00
N ALA A 708 13.43 15.42 39.21
CA ALA A 708 14.32 16.57 39.25
C ALA A 708 14.79 16.90 40.67
#